data_AF-A0A7X8KXF0-F1
#
_entry.id   AF-A0A7X8KXF0-F1
#
_cell.length_a   1.000
_cell.length_b   1.000
_cell.length_c   1.000
_cell.angle_alpha   90.00
_cell.angle_beta   90.00
_cell.angle_gamma   90.00
#
_symmetry.space_group_name_H-M   'P 1'
#
loop_
_entity.id
_entity.type
_entity.pdbx_description
1 polymer ?
#
loop_
_entity_poly.entity_id
_entity_poly.type
_entity_poly.pdbx_seq_one_letter_code
_entity_poly.pdbx_strand_id
1 'polypeptide(L)'
;MMRIKFLKWPILISLLLMISLVQYSAPDAYAENNIKIVIDGKRIKSDVDPYIKNDRTLVPIRVISEELDSLVEWDGEKREVRISKEDMHLVLRIDSYLVEYTLDNETTYALMDVAPEISEDRTFVPLRLISNALGVGIEWDSEERAVYVDSSESSEFTKFFDVEISSVKAGQTITGTSRLYTETLQGVPKGTKEIKYLLLDRDTAKGFVIAAGDPAQAHEWVPAMEDNGRKILVAAFYDARGNFLAGDSIPVTVRIQPRIKLNGIVEGQLITAHSVPLTTELNFSAAYVKYEMINPDNGAYYISPEVDPEKPFTMIPVMEDNGNMSVRVIAYDTQGNPYYGQYVNIGIDVDRYLYLGGVKQGQAIDGSVTLLAQRNFNVTDTEYYLVDRATGNETLLHKAAYGSYTWFPGPEDAGSKDLYVKVTDTAGITHVSDRVTVNVTGNPKLLLQGIGPGQVLTEAISLNIKTNVDLDTIRYILTNARTGWEIVISEKSTAVIIPEEGDDGPWTVRAQGSYGGKTIKSEEVRFSIYTGPLYSAKPVIEKDKYQDLVSGLAVETRKTTGMSAALQVAQAILETGWGQSVPVDKYDGKFSYNLFGIKGEGTKGSVTSNTWEEYNGVAFRIDAEFRAYNNVKESWQDHKDLLLLRDRYAPFREVMYDSTKGAWELKRCGYATDSLYAVKLINIINRYGLKELDEVTI
;
A
#
# COMPACT_ATOMS: atom_id res chain seq x y z
N MET A 1 16.99 -57.85 -59.27
CA MET A 1 17.82 -58.11 -58.07
C MET A 1 18.91 -57.06 -57.97
N MET A 2 19.03 -56.45 -56.80
CA MET A 2 19.60 -55.12 -56.54
C MET A 2 21.14 -55.10 -56.60
N ARG A 3 21.72 -54.17 -57.37
CA ARG A 3 23.17 -53.87 -57.37
C ARG A 3 23.49 -52.93 -56.20
N ILE A 4 24.27 -53.39 -55.23
CA ILE A 4 24.83 -52.55 -54.15
C ILE A 4 26.17 -51.98 -54.63
N LYS A 5 26.29 -50.64 -54.65
CA LYS A 5 27.49 -49.90 -55.00
C LYS A 5 28.46 -49.89 -53.82
N PHE A 6 29.74 -50.19 -54.09
CA PHE A 6 30.85 -50.10 -53.14
C PHE A 6 31.01 -48.67 -52.59
N LEU A 7 31.04 -48.53 -51.27
CA LEU A 7 31.37 -47.29 -50.57
C LEU A 7 32.89 -47.05 -50.66
N LYS A 8 33.29 -45.85 -51.10
CA LYS A 8 34.68 -45.49 -51.37
C LYS A 8 35.47 -45.29 -50.06
N TRP A 9 36.42 -46.19 -49.81
CA TRP A 9 37.39 -46.19 -48.71
C TRP A 9 38.20 -44.89 -48.46
N PRO A 10 38.45 -43.96 -49.41
CA PRO A 10 39.26 -42.76 -49.14
C PRO A 10 38.58 -41.73 -48.23
N ILE A 11 37.25 -41.74 -48.11
CA ILE A 11 36.49 -40.76 -47.32
C ILE A 11 36.61 -41.05 -45.81
N LEU A 12 36.70 -42.33 -45.42
CA LEU A 12 36.90 -42.71 -44.02
C LEU A 12 38.31 -42.34 -43.51
N ILE A 13 39.32 -42.46 -44.35
CA ILE A 13 40.71 -42.12 -43.99
C ILE A 13 40.89 -40.60 -43.88
N SER A 14 40.21 -39.83 -44.74
CA SER A 14 40.15 -38.36 -44.65
C SER A 14 39.46 -37.86 -43.38
N LEU A 15 38.40 -38.54 -42.93
CA LEU A 15 37.69 -38.19 -41.70
C LEU A 15 38.53 -38.52 -40.44
N LEU A 16 39.24 -39.66 -40.45
CA LEU A 16 40.16 -40.06 -39.38
C LEU A 16 41.38 -39.14 -39.27
N LEU A 17 41.92 -38.65 -40.39
CA LEU A 17 43.01 -37.66 -40.38
C LEU A 17 42.55 -36.29 -39.86
N MET A 18 41.34 -35.84 -40.20
CA MET A 18 40.75 -34.60 -39.66
C MET A 18 40.49 -34.67 -38.15
N ILE A 19 40.12 -35.84 -37.62
CA ILE A 19 39.92 -36.02 -36.17
C ILE A 19 41.27 -36.08 -35.43
N SER A 20 42.34 -36.59 -36.07
CA SER A 20 43.69 -36.58 -35.47
C SER A 20 44.39 -35.21 -35.50
N LEU A 21 43.96 -34.30 -36.38
CA LEU A 21 44.57 -32.96 -36.51
C LEU A 21 43.95 -31.89 -35.59
N VAL A 22 42.88 -32.22 -34.85
CA VAL A 22 42.24 -31.33 -33.84
C VAL A 22 42.79 -31.57 -32.42
N GLN A 23 43.76 -32.48 -32.23
CA GLN A 23 44.30 -32.83 -30.91
C GLN A 23 45.52 -32.03 -30.45
N TYR A 24 45.93 -30.97 -31.16
CA TYR A 24 46.98 -30.07 -30.67
C TYR A 24 46.42 -28.65 -30.57
N SER A 25 46.72 -28.00 -29.44
CA SER A 25 46.22 -26.69 -28.99
C SER A 25 44.88 -26.69 -28.24
N ALA A 26 44.71 -27.56 -27.25
CA ALA A 26 44.07 -27.06 -26.02
C ALA A 26 45.17 -26.30 -25.26
N PRO A 27 44.96 -25.04 -24.84
CA PRO A 27 45.86 -24.44 -23.86
C PRO A 27 45.87 -25.32 -22.62
N ASP A 28 47.05 -25.62 -22.08
CA ASP A 28 47.17 -26.21 -20.77
C ASP A 28 46.44 -25.32 -19.78
N ALA A 29 45.29 -25.78 -19.28
CA ALA A 29 44.69 -25.23 -18.09
C ALA A 29 45.62 -25.63 -16.94
N TYR A 30 46.61 -24.79 -16.65
CA TYR A 30 47.37 -24.90 -15.40
C TYR A 30 46.37 -24.78 -14.26
N ALA A 31 46.17 -25.87 -13.52
CA ALA A 31 45.51 -25.79 -12.23
C ALA A 31 46.28 -24.76 -11.38
N GLU A 32 45.60 -23.69 -10.99
CA GLU A 32 46.19 -22.68 -10.12
C GLU A 32 46.63 -23.36 -8.81
N ASN A 33 47.87 -23.14 -8.36
CA ASN A 33 48.36 -23.76 -7.12
C ASN A 33 47.49 -23.34 -5.93
N ASN A 34 47.19 -24.29 -5.04
CA ASN A 34 46.41 -24.04 -3.82
C ASN A 34 47.10 -23.00 -2.94
N ILE A 35 46.30 -22.15 -2.28
CA ILE A 35 46.79 -21.09 -1.41
C ILE A 35 47.37 -21.70 -0.13
N LYS A 36 48.59 -21.31 0.25
CA LYS A 36 49.26 -21.79 1.46
C LYS A 36 48.91 -20.88 2.65
N ILE A 37 48.84 -21.46 3.84
CA ILE A 37 48.75 -20.72 5.10
C ILE A 37 50.06 -20.91 5.86
N VAL A 38 50.70 -19.83 6.28
CA VAL A 38 51.91 -19.81 7.10
C VAL A 38 51.63 -18.95 8.32
N ILE A 39 51.75 -19.52 9.51
CA ILE A 39 51.54 -18.83 10.79
C ILE A 39 52.84 -18.93 11.57
N ASP A 40 53.42 -17.79 11.97
CA ASP A 40 54.69 -17.71 12.72
C ASP A 40 55.83 -18.52 12.08
N GLY A 41 55.95 -18.43 10.75
CA GLY A 41 56.95 -19.14 9.95
C GLY A 41 56.68 -20.65 9.78
N LYS A 42 55.65 -21.20 10.41
CA LYS A 42 55.22 -22.60 10.28
C LYS A 42 54.13 -22.73 9.23
N ARG A 43 54.38 -23.57 8.22
CA ARG A 43 53.33 -23.91 7.24
C ARG A 43 52.23 -24.72 7.90
N ILE A 44 51.01 -24.20 7.85
CA ILE A 44 49.82 -24.86 8.39
C ILE A 44 49.13 -25.63 7.27
N LYS A 45 48.79 -26.89 7.55
CA LYS A 45 48.00 -27.71 6.64
C LYS A 45 46.54 -27.61 7.03
N SER A 46 45.77 -26.92 6.21
CA SER A 46 44.31 -26.89 6.31
C SER A 46 43.72 -28.16 5.68
N ASP A 47 42.52 -28.55 6.13
CA ASP A 47 41.73 -29.64 5.54
C ASP A 47 40.91 -29.19 4.34
N VAL A 48 40.63 -27.89 4.24
CA VAL A 48 40.07 -27.21 3.06
C VAL A 48 40.98 -26.06 2.64
N ASP A 49 41.14 -25.82 1.35
CA ASP A 49 42.08 -24.81 0.86
C ASP A 49 41.45 -23.39 0.88
N PRO A 50 42.21 -22.35 1.25
CA PRO A 50 41.80 -20.97 1.01
C PRO A 50 41.58 -20.69 -0.47
N TYR A 51 40.69 -19.74 -0.78
CA TYR A 51 40.39 -19.33 -2.15
C TYR A 51 40.18 -17.83 -2.25
N ILE A 52 40.20 -17.30 -3.47
CA ILE A 52 39.95 -15.89 -3.75
C ILE A 52 38.52 -15.74 -4.27
N LYS A 53 37.77 -14.81 -3.68
CA LYS A 53 36.43 -14.42 -4.13
C LYS A 53 36.32 -12.90 -4.08
N ASN A 54 35.88 -12.28 -5.17
CA ASN A 54 35.75 -10.81 -5.29
C ASN A 54 37.03 -10.06 -4.86
N ASP A 55 38.19 -10.52 -5.33
CA ASP A 55 39.50 -9.95 -4.98
C ASP A 55 39.81 -9.97 -3.47
N ARG A 56 39.26 -10.95 -2.74
CA ARG A 56 39.55 -11.21 -1.33
C ARG A 56 39.95 -12.65 -1.12
N THR A 57 41.05 -12.84 -0.40
CA THR A 57 41.47 -14.16 0.08
C THR A 57 40.59 -14.55 1.26
N LEU A 58 39.80 -15.60 1.06
CA LEU A 58 38.96 -16.22 2.06
C LEU A 58 39.68 -17.41 2.67
N VAL A 59 39.70 -17.47 4.00
CA VAL A 59 40.43 -18.46 4.77
C VAL A 59 39.53 -19.16 5.79
N PRO A 60 39.78 -20.46 6.11
CA PRO A 60 39.04 -21.17 7.15
C PRO A 60 39.32 -20.56 8.52
N ILE A 61 38.32 -19.91 9.11
CA ILE A 61 38.54 -19.08 10.32
C ILE A 61 39.05 -19.91 11.50
N ARG A 62 38.57 -21.15 11.64
CA ARG A 62 38.96 -22.04 12.74
C ARG A 62 40.44 -22.39 12.71
N VAL A 63 40.96 -22.73 11.52
CA VAL A 63 42.36 -23.16 11.35
C VAL A 63 43.33 -22.08 11.78
N ILE A 64 43.05 -20.83 11.43
CA ILE A 64 43.94 -19.72 11.77
C ILE A 64 43.74 -19.29 13.23
N SER A 65 42.50 -19.21 13.71
CA SER A 65 42.22 -18.71 15.06
C SER A 65 42.70 -19.66 16.15
N GLU A 66 42.54 -20.98 15.97
CA GLU A 66 42.99 -21.98 16.94
C GLU A 66 44.54 -22.08 17.01
N GLU A 67 45.26 -21.93 15.87
CA GLU A 67 46.73 -21.83 15.89
C GLU A 67 47.23 -20.53 16.56
N LEU A 68 46.36 -19.52 16.71
CA LEU A 68 46.63 -18.27 17.43
C LEU A 68 46.06 -18.27 18.86
N ASP A 69 45.85 -19.45 19.44
CA ASP A 69 45.37 -19.69 20.81
C ASP A 69 43.96 -19.13 21.10
N SER A 70 43.12 -18.97 20.07
CA SER A 70 41.74 -18.52 20.23
C SER A 70 40.77 -19.70 20.31
N LEU A 71 39.74 -19.58 21.14
CA LEU A 71 38.62 -20.53 21.19
C LEU A 71 37.61 -20.19 20.09
N VAL A 72 37.22 -21.19 19.28
CA VAL A 72 36.21 -21.02 18.21
C VAL A 72 35.00 -21.93 18.47
N GLU A 73 33.85 -21.32 18.73
CA GLU A 73 32.58 -22.01 18.94
C GLU A 73 31.63 -21.79 17.75
N TRP A 74 30.84 -22.81 17.43
CA TRP A 74 29.80 -22.75 16.40
C TRP A 74 28.43 -22.96 17.06
N ASP A 75 27.53 -22.01 16.85
CA ASP A 75 26.11 -22.13 17.19
C ASP A 75 25.31 -22.42 15.91
N GLY A 76 24.88 -23.66 15.75
CA GLY A 76 24.15 -24.11 14.57
C GLY A 76 22.72 -23.58 14.46
N GLU A 77 22.08 -23.25 15.57
CA GLU A 77 20.71 -22.70 15.56
C GLU A 77 20.73 -21.24 15.09
N LYS A 78 21.71 -20.47 15.56
CA LYS A 78 21.89 -19.05 15.19
C LYS A 78 22.71 -18.84 13.93
N ARG A 79 23.38 -19.89 13.44
CA ARG A 79 24.40 -19.82 12.39
C ARG A 79 25.48 -18.79 12.74
N GLU A 80 26.00 -18.88 13.97
CA GLU A 80 26.99 -17.96 14.53
C GLU A 80 28.33 -18.66 14.77
N VAL A 81 29.43 -17.98 14.42
CA VAL A 81 30.77 -18.31 14.89
C VAL A 81 31.16 -17.33 15.98
N ARG A 82 31.59 -17.85 17.13
CA ARG A 82 32.09 -17.06 18.26
C ARG A 82 33.57 -17.33 18.44
N ILE A 83 34.37 -16.29 18.48
CA ILE A 83 35.81 -16.38 18.70
C ILE A 83 36.14 -15.64 19.99
N SER A 84 36.89 -16.27 20.88
CA SER A 84 37.31 -15.66 22.14
C SER A 84 38.80 -15.83 22.34
N LYS A 85 39.49 -14.73 22.64
CA LYS A 85 40.90 -14.72 23.03
C LYS A 85 41.09 -13.67 24.11
N GLU A 86 41.46 -14.12 25.31
CA GLU A 86 41.58 -13.26 26.49
C GLU A 86 40.27 -12.48 26.74
N ASP A 87 40.31 -11.14 26.81
CA ASP A 87 39.14 -10.27 27.01
C ASP A 87 38.41 -9.88 25.72
N MET A 88 38.90 -10.35 24.57
CA MET A 88 38.33 -10.07 23.26
C MET A 88 37.38 -11.19 22.82
N HIS A 89 36.17 -10.78 22.45
CA HIS A 89 35.14 -11.66 21.89
C HIS A 89 34.66 -11.12 20.54
N LEU A 90 34.54 -12.03 19.58
CA LEU A 90 34.05 -11.77 18.23
C LEU A 90 32.80 -12.61 17.97
N VAL A 91 31.75 -12.01 17.40
CA VAL A 91 30.59 -12.75 16.89
C VAL A 91 30.42 -12.47 15.40
N LEU A 92 30.39 -13.55 14.62
CA LEU A 92 30.16 -13.55 13.18
C LEU A 92 28.90 -14.34 12.87
N ARG A 93 28.07 -13.82 11.97
CA ARG A 93 26.86 -14.48 11.49
C ARG A 93 27.06 -14.85 10.02
N ILE A 94 26.73 -16.08 9.65
CA ILE A 94 26.83 -16.52 8.25
C ILE A 94 25.89 -15.68 7.39
N ASP A 95 26.36 -15.31 6.20
CA ASP A 95 25.63 -14.49 5.22
C ASP A 95 25.33 -13.05 5.68
N SER A 96 25.98 -12.56 6.76
CA SER A 96 25.91 -11.15 7.17
C SER A 96 27.25 -10.45 7.09
N TYR A 97 27.24 -9.20 6.63
CA TYR A 97 28.43 -8.36 6.63
C TYR A 97 28.71 -7.75 8.02
N LEU A 98 27.78 -7.83 8.97
CA LEU A 98 27.96 -7.29 10.30
C LEU A 98 28.88 -8.19 11.14
N VAL A 99 29.87 -7.58 11.76
CA VAL A 99 30.72 -8.20 12.79
C VAL A 99 30.58 -7.42 14.10
N GLU A 100 30.49 -8.18 15.19
CA GLU A 100 30.43 -7.66 16.55
C GLU A 100 31.74 -7.94 17.27
N TYR A 101 32.39 -6.87 17.75
CA TYR A 101 33.60 -6.94 18.56
C TYR A 101 33.25 -6.52 19.98
N THR A 102 33.64 -7.32 20.96
CA THR A 102 33.60 -6.92 22.38
C THR A 102 35.00 -6.96 22.93
N LEU A 103 35.47 -5.83 23.44
CA LEU A 103 36.77 -5.65 24.10
C LEU A 103 36.52 -4.88 25.41
N ASP A 104 37.05 -5.34 26.54
CA ASP A 104 36.91 -4.69 27.84
C ASP A 104 35.44 -4.38 28.25
N ASN A 105 34.51 -5.26 27.89
CA ASN A 105 33.04 -5.10 28.02
C ASN A 105 32.40 -3.98 27.18
N GLU A 106 33.15 -3.35 26.27
CA GLU A 106 32.61 -2.44 25.27
C GLU A 106 32.40 -3.17 23.95
N THR A 107 31.17 -3.13 23.46
CA THR A 107 30.81 -3.75 22.18
C THR A 107 30.74 -2.71 21.08
N THR A 108 31.45 -2.95 19.99
CA THR A 108 31.44 -2.16 18.75
C THR A 108 31.05 -3.04 17.58
N TYR A 109 30.69 -2.40 16.47
CA TYR A 109 30.21 -3.06 15.26
C TYR A 109 30.97 -2.54 14.05
N ALA A 110 31.25 -3.42 13.09
CA ALA A 110 31.76 -3.02 11.80
C ALA A 110 31.08 -3.82 10.68
N LEU A 111 31.20 -3.33 9.44
CA LEU A 111 30.80 -4.07 8.25
C LEU A 111 32.02 -4.61 7.53
N MET A 112 32.02 -5.90 7.20
CA MET A 112 33.02 -6.57 6.36
C MET A 112 32.78 -6.28 4.89
N ASP A 113 33.79 -6.49 4.05
CA ASP A 113 33.67 -6.43 2.59
C ASP A 113 33.23 -7.74 1.95
N VAL A 114 33.39 -8.87 2.66
CA VAL A 114 32.82 -10.16 2.30
C VAL A 114 32.21 -10.80 3.53
N ALA A 115 30.94 -11.20 3.44
CA ALA A 115 30.23 -11.90 4.50
C ALA A 115 30.84 -13.30 4.75
N PRO A 116 30.84 -13.81 5.99
CA PRO A 116 31.24 -15.17 6.30
C PRO A 116 30.34 -16.17 5.57
N GLU A 117 30.94 -17.19 4.97
CA GLU A 117 30.20 -18.24 4.26
C GLU A 117 30.63 -19.63 4.67
N ILE A 118 29.73 -20.60 4.53
CA ILE A 118 30.05 -22.01 4.73
C ILE A 118 30.36 -22.61 3.36
N SER A 119 31.57 -23.14 3.20
CA SER A 119 31.99 -23.93 2.05
C SER A 119 32.71 -25.17 2.55
N GLU A 120 32.43 -26.34 1.96
CA GLU A 120 33.05 -27.61 2.35
C GLU A 120 33.01 -27.87 3.88
N ASP A 121 31.86 -27.60 4.52
CA ASP A 121 31.65 -27.74 5.97
C ASP A 121 32.61 -26.91 6.85
N ARG A 122 33.20 -25.84 6.30
CA ARG A 122 34.06 -24.90 7.02
C ARG A 122 33.57 -23.47 6.82
N THR A 123 33.71 -22.65 7.85
CA THR A 123 33.41 -21.22 7.75
C THR A 123 34.61 -20.47 7.20
N PHE A 124 34.39 -19.76 6.10
CA PHE A 124 35.37 -18.91 5.45
C PHE A 124 35.10 -17.45 5.75
N VAL A 125 36.18 -16.70 5.98
CA VAL A 125 36.14 -15.26 6.27
C VAL A 125 37.22 -14.52 5.48
N PRO A 126 37.05 -13.20 5.21
CA PRO A 126 38.11 -12.41 4.61
C PRO A 126 39.32 -12.37 5.54
N LEU A 127 40.51 -12.60 4.99
CA LEU A 127 41.76 -12.62 5.73
C LEU A 127 41.96 -11.36 6.60
N ARG A 128 41.55 -10.19 6.11
CA ARG A 128 41.61 -8.91 6.84
C ARG A 128 40.83 -8.94 8.16
N LEU A 129 39.74 -9.70 8.24
CA LEU A 129 38.98 -9.86 9.48
C LEU A 129 39.85 -10.44 10.59
N ILE A 130 40.74 -11.38 10.26
CA ILE A 130 41.61 -12.01 11.24
C ILE A 130 42.59 -10.98 11.81
N SER A 131 43.14 -10.11 10.95
CA SER A 131 44.03 -9.03 11.40
C SER A 131 43.29 -8.06 12.32
N ASN A 132 42.11 -7.59 11.89
CA ASN A 132 41.28 -6.67 12.66
C ASN A 132 40.77 -7.28 13.98
N ALA A 133 40.45 -8.58 14.00
CA ALA A 133 39.90 -9.25 15.17
C ALA A 133 40.98 -9.65 16.17
N LEU A 134 42.08 -10.24 15.71
CA LEU A 134 43.11 -10.81 16.58
C LEU A 134 44.30 -9.88 16.82
N GLY A 135 44.36 -8.72 16.14
CA GLY A 135 45.42 -7.73 16.29
C GLY A 135 46.78 -8.18 15.73
N VAL A 136 46.79 -9.15 14.82
CA VAL A 136 48.02 -9.78 14.28
C VAL A 136 48.39 -9.23 12.90
N GLY A 137 49.68 -9.20 12.61
CA GLY A 137 50.23 -8.86 11.31
C GLY A 137 49.86 -9.90 10.26
N ILE A 138 49.40 -9.44 9.09
CA ILE A 138 49.01 -10.32 7.99
C ILE A 138 49.53 -9.79 6.66
N GLU A 139 50.05 -10.70 5.82
CA GLU A 139 50.52 -10.41 4.47
C GLU A 139 50.01 -11.46 3.47
N TRP A 140 49.65 -11.00 2.26
CA TRP A 140 49.33 -11.84 1.12
C TRP A 140 50.45 -11.75 0.10
N ASP A 141 51.11 -12.88 -0.17
CA ASP A 141 52.12 -13.01 -1.22
C ASP A 141 51.48 -13.62 -2.48
N SER A 142 51.37 -12.81 -3.53
CA SER A 142 50.79 -13.26 -4.81
C SER A 142 51.69 -14.18 -5.62
N GLU A 143 53.01 -14.06 -5.49
CA GLU A 143 53.96 -14.89 -6.23
C GLU A 143 54.03 -16.31 -5.63
N GLU A 144 54.07 -16.40 -4.31
CA GLU A 144 54.11 -17.66 -3.58
C GLU A 144 52.72 -18.27 -3.35
N ARG A 145 51.66 -17.49 -3.60
CA ARG A 145 50.26 -17.77 -3.24
C ARG A 145 50.15 -18.22 -1.80
N ALA A 146 50.64 -17.38 -0.90
CA ALA A 146 50.72 -17.68 0.53
C ALA A 146 50.13 -16.54 1.36
N VAL A 147 49.35 -16.94 2.37
CA VAL A 147 48.90 -16.08 3.46
C VAL A 147 49.90 -16.24 4.60
N TYR A 148 50.54 -15.15 4.97
CA TYR A 148 51.44 -15.06 6.12
C TYR A 148 50.71 -14.38 7.27
N VAL A 149 50.74 -15.01 8.44
CA VAL A 149 50.23 -14.47 9.69
C VAL A 149 51.38 -14.47 10.69
N ASP A 150 51.67 -13.31 11.26
CA ASP A 150 52.74 -13.14 12.25
C ASP A 150 52.13 -12.59 13.53
N SER A 151 52.11 -13.43 14.57
CA SER A 151 51.56 -13.10 15.89
C SER A 151 52.48 -12.19 16.71
N SER A 152 53.75 -12.04 16.30
CA SER A 152 54.71 -11.13 16.94
C SER A 152 54.59 -9.69 16.46
N GLU A 153 53.99 -9.49 15.28
CA GLU A 153 53.67 -8.18 14.72
C GLU A 153 52.24 -7.79 15.10
N SER A 154 52.06 -6.61 15.69
CA SER A 154 50.74 -6.07 16.01
C SER A 154 50.17 -5.27 14.84
N SER A 155 48.89 -5.44 14.54
CA SER A 155 48.17 -4.61 13.56
C SER A 155 47.06 -3.79 14.23
N GLU A 156 46.91 -2.54 13.81
CA GLU A 156 45.80 -1.69 14.25
C GLU A 156 44.51 -2.03 13.49
N PHE A 157 43.37 -1.87 14.16
CA PHE A 157 42.07 -2.00 13.51
C PHE A 157 41.94 -1.00 12.36
N THR A 158 41.62 -1.49 11.17
CA THR A 158 41.35 -0.65 10.01
C THR A 158 39.93 -0.89 9.50
N LYS A 159 39.15 0.19 9.30
CA LYS A 159 37.80 0.09 8.73
C LYS A 159 37.84 -0.57 7.35
N PHE A 160 36.89 -1.45 7.08
CA PHE A 160 36.76 -2.09 5.75
C PHE A 160 36.38 -1.09 4.67
N PHE A 161 35.65 -0.02 5.03
CA PHE A 161 35.15 1.00 4.13
C PHE A 161 35.42 2.41 4.65
N ASP A 162 35.64 3.32 3.70
CA ASP A 162 35.78 4.76 3.94
C ASP A 162 34.40 5.46 4.00
N VAL A 163 33.51 4.93 4.84
CA VAL A 163 32.15 5.44 5.08
C VAL A 163 31.98 5.73 6.56
N GLU A 164 31.34 6.86 6.89
CA GLU A 164 31.02 7.22 8.27
C GLU A 164 29.58 7.73 8.38
N ILE A 165 28.82 7.22 9.35
CA ILE A 165 27.54 7.81 9.75
C ILE A 165 27.81 9.10 10.53
N SER A 166 27.76 10.25 9.86
CA SER A 166 28.07 11.55 10.49
C SER A 166 26.87 12.20 11.20
N SER A 167 25.67 11.71 10.93
CA SER A 167 24.42 12.23 11.49
C SER A 167 24.16 11.86 12.95
N VAL A 168 24.71 10.73 13.40
CA VAL A 168 24.46 10.14 14.71
C VAL A 168 25.78 9.61 15.26
N LYS A 169 26.04 9.82 16.55
CA LYS A 169 27.25 9.31 17.21
C LYS A 169 27.03 7.90 17.76
N ALA A 170 28.10 7.09 17.80
CA ALA A 170 28.08 5.81 18.51
C ALA A 170 27.64 6.01 19.97
N GLY A 171 26.70 5.19 20.43
CA GLY A 171 26.08 5.24 21.76
C GLY A 171 25.01 6.32 21.93
N GLN A 172 24.72 7.13 20.92
CA GLN A 172 23.73 8.21 21.03
C GLN A 172 22.33 7.66 21.33
N THR A 173 21.60 8.38 22.18
CA THR A 173 20.18 8.11 22.43
C THR A 173 19.31 8.88 21.43
N ILE A 174 18.49 8.17 20.66
CA ILE A 174 17.53 8.72 19.71
C ILE A 174 16.16 8.80 20.39
N THR A 175 15.61 10.01 20.47
CA THR A 175 14.34 10.27 21.18
C THR A 175 13.19 10.66 20.24
N GLY A 176 13.43 10.68 18.94
CA GLY A 176 12.43 11.01 17.92
C GLY A 176 13.05 11.25 16.55
N THR A 177 12.36 12.05 15.72
CA THR A 177 12.76 12.34 14.34
C THR A 177 14.23 12.72 14.23
N SER A 178 14.94 12.01 13.36
CA SER A 178 16.38 12.16 13.16
C SER A 178 16.69 12.24 11.67
N ARG A 179 17.63 13.11 11.32
CA ARG A 179 18.09 13.27 9.94
C ARG A 179 19.35 12.44 9.75
N LEU A 180 19.31 11.47 8.84
CA LEU A 180 20.36 10.50 8.58
C LEU A 180 21.15 10.88 7.31
N TYR A 181 22.47 10.94 7.44
CA TYR A 181 23.41 11.13 6.34
C TYR A 181 24.77 10.52 6.70
N THR A 182 25.55 10.24 5.65
CA THR A 182 26.90 9.67 5.73
C THR A 182 27.92 10.59 5.06
N GLU A 183 29.16 10.55 5.53
CA GLU A 183 30.32 11.12 4.83
C GLU A 183 31.20 10.00 4.27
N THR A 184 31.86 10.28 3.14
CA THR A 184 32.72 9.32 2.44
C THR A 184 34.02 10.00 2.05
N LEU A 185 35.18 9.47 2.45
CA LEU A 185 36.48 10.12 2.19
C LEU A 185 36.85 10.14 0.70
N GLN A 186 36.49 9.07 -0.03
CA GLN A 186 36.80 8.91 -1.46
C GLN A 186 35.60 9.21 -2.38
N GLY A 187 34.55 9.83 -1.84
CA GLY A 187 33.27 10.00 -2.51
C GLY A 187 32.40 8.73 -2.48
N VAL A 188 31.19 8.84 -3.03
CA VAL A 188 30.20 7.75 -3.06
C VAL A 188 30.78 6.52 -3.78
N PRO A 189 30.66 5.29 -3.22
CA PRO A 189 31.15 4.08 -3.85
C PRO A 189 30.69 3.93 -5.30
N LYS A 190 31.61 3.57 -6.20
CA LYS A 190 31.33 3.45 -7.63
C LYS A 190 30.22 2.42 -7.89
N GLY A 191 29.22 2.81 -8.68
CA GLY A 191 28.10 1.94 -9.03
C GLY A 191 26.93 1.98 -8.04
N THR A 192 27.02 2.79 -6.98
CA THR A 192 25.90 3.02 -6.05
C THR A 192 24.66 3.49 -6.81
N LYS A 193 23.54 2.83 -6.54
CA LYS A 193 22.21 3.23 -6.98
C LYS A 193 21.39 3.83 -5.83
N GLU A 194 21.54 3.30 -4.62
CA GLU A 194 20.79 3.72 -3.45
C GLU A 194 21.61 3.52 -2.17
N ILE A 195 21.25 4.28 -1.14
CA ILE A 195 21.65 4.02 0.25
C ILE A 195 20.42 3.54 1.03
N LYS A 196 20.62 2.60 1.97
CA LYS A 196 19.63 2.20 2.95
C LYS A 196 20.18 2.38 4.35
N TYR A 197 19.34 2.90 5.23
CA TYR A 197 19.58 2.91 6.66
C TYR A 197 18.78 1.78 7.29
N LEU A 198 19.44 0.92 8.05
CA LEU A 198 18.82 -0.21 8.74
C LEU A 198 18.90 0.02 10.24
N LEU A 199 17.83 -0.33 10.95
CA LEU A 199 17.84 -0.44 12.40
C LEU A 199 17.78 -1.91 12.77
N LEU A 200 18.91 -2.48 13.17
CA LEU A 200 19.04 -3.90 13.50
C LEU A 200 18.92 -4.11 15.01
N ASP A 201 18.29 -5.23 15.37
CA ASP A 201 18.34 -5.76 16.71
C ASP A 201 19.74 -6.28 17.03
N ARG A 202 20.18 -6.04 18.27
CA ARG A 202 21.53 -6.38 18.72
C ARG A 202 21.77 -7.89 18.74
N ASP A 203 20.76 -8.64 19.17
CA ASP A 203 20.94 -10.06 19.48
C ASP A 203 20.82 -10.90 18.21
N THR A 204 19.95 -10.49 17.28
CA THR A 204 19.69 -11.22 16.03
C THR A 204 20.46 -10.68 14.83
N ALA A 205 20.97 -9.44 14.89
CA ALA A 205 21.51 -8.68 13.75
C ALA A 205 20.51 -8.49 12.60
N LYS A 206 19.21 -8.64 12.89
CA LYS A 206 18.13 -8.45 11.93
C LYS A 206 17.25 -7.27 12.33
N GLY A 207 16.61 -6.65 11.36
CA GLY A 207 15.68 -5.57 11.62
C GLY A 207 15.10 -5.02 10.34
N PHE A 208 14.92 -3.70 10.27
CA PHE A 208 14.15 -3.08 9.19
C PHE A 208 14.91 -1.95 8.52
N VAL A 209 14.61 -1.74 7.24
CA VAL A 209 14.97 -0.50 6.54
C VAL A 209 14.14 0.62 7.15
N ILE A 210 14.80 1.65 7.68
CA ILE A 210 14.16 2.80 8.34
C ILE A 210 14.20 4.07 7.50
N ALA A 211 15.08 4.10 6.50
CA ALA A 211 15.16 5.12 5.46
C ALA A 211 15.92 4.56 4.24
N ALA A 212 15.58 5.01 3.04
CA ALA A 212 16.30 4.64 1.81
C ALA A 212 16.15 5.73 0.74
N GLY A 213 17.14 5.83 -0.16
CA GLY A 213 17.04 6.71 -1.32
C GLY A 213 18.39 7.12 -1.88
N ASP A 214 18.46 8.35 -2.40
CA ASP A 214 19.67 8.92 -3.00
C ASP A 214 20.80 9.11 -1.94
N PRO A 215 22.00 8.54 -2.14
CA PRO A 215 23.14 8.71 -1.23
C PRO A 215 23.61 10.17 -1.07
N ALA A 216 23.30 11.05 -2.03
CA ALA A 216 23.67 12.47 -1.96
C ALA A 216 22.72 13.29 -1.06
N GLN A 217 21.60 12.70 -0.63
CA GLN A 217 20.58 13.36 0.16
C GLN A 217 20.58 12.85 1.59
N ALA A 218 20.18 13.72 2.51
CA ALA A 218 19.91 13.33 3.87
C ALA A 218 18.47 12.84 3.99
N HIS A 219 18.26 11.79 4.78
CA HIS A 219 16.99 11.08 4.88
C HIS A 219 16.37 11.27 6.26
N GLU A 220 15.06 11.45 6.33
CA GLU A 220 14.37 11.58 7.60
C GLU A 220 13.92 10.21 8.13
N TRP A 221 14.26 9.91 9.37
CA TRP A 221 13.77 8.74 10.08
C TRP A 221 12.95 9.18 11.30
N VAL A 222 11.72 8.69 11.37
CA VAL A 222 10.84 8.83 12.53
C VAL A 222 10.73 7.44 13.18
N PRO A 223 11.26 7.24 14.39
CA PRO A 223 11.26 5.93 15.03
C PRO A 223 9.85 5.52 15.47
N ALA A 224 9.55 4.24 15.40
CA ALA A 224 8.30 3.65 15.88
C ALA A 224 8.43 3.23 17.36
N MET A 225 7.32 3.08 18.08
CA MET A 225 7.37 2.74 19.51
C MET A 225 8.00 1.37 19.78
N GLU A 226 7.86 0.44 18.84
CA GLU A 226 8.51 -0.87 18.84
C GLU A 226 10.04 -0.82 18.65
N ASP A 227 10.60 0.31 18.21
CA ASP A 227 12.05 0.45 17.98
C ASP A 227 12.84 0.66 19.29
N ASN A 228 12.15 0.96 20.40
CA ASN A 228 12.75 1.23 21.71
C ASN A 228 13.73 0.11 22.14
N GLY A 229 14.92 0.51 22.58
CA GLY A 229 15.95 -0.41 23.02
C GLY A 229 17.33 -0.08 22.46
N ARG A 230 18.31 -0.94 22.78
CA ARG A 230 19.64 -0.88 22.16
C ARG A 230 19.55 -1.47 20.76
N LYS A 231 20.08 -0.76 19.78
CA LYS A 231 20.01 -1.12 18.36
C LYS A 231 21.34 -0.86 17.67
N ILE A 232 21.46 -1.36 16.46
CA ILE A 232 22.60 -1.09 15.57
C ILE A 232 22.04 -0.30 14.39
N LEU A 233 22.50 0.94 14.23
CA LEU A 233 22.19 1.74 13.06
C LEU A 233 23.23 1.44 11.99
N VAL A 234 22.78 0.99 10.83
CA VAL A 234 23.62 0.66 9.68
C VAL A 234 23.29 1.61 8.54
N ALA A 235 24.30 2.12 7.85
CA ALA A 235 24.16 2.80 6.57
C ALA A 235 24.86 1.97 5.50
N ALA A 236 24.13 1.54 4.48
CA ALA A 236 24.60 0.58 3.49
C ALA A 236 24.30 1.04 2.06
N PHE A 237 25.34 1.04 1.23
CA PHE A 237 25.29 1.44 -0.18
C PHE A 237 25.08 0.20 -1.05
N TYR A 238 24.14 0.29 -1.99
CA TYR A 238 23.78 -0.81 -2.88
C TYR A 238 23.89 -0.42 -4.35
N ASP A 239 24.27 -1.39 -5.19
CA ASP A 239 24.21 -1.25 -6.65
C ASP A 239 22.78 -1.43 -7.20
N ALA A 240 22.61 -1.27 -8.52
CA ALA A 240 21.31 -1.43 -9.18
C ALA A 240 20.75 -2.87 -9.16
N ARG A 241 21.54 -3.86 -8.74
CA ARG A 241 21.13 -5.26 -8.57
C ARG A 241 20.83 -5.59 -7.10
N GLY A 242 21.01 -4.64 -6.19
CA GLY A 242 20.82 -4.82 -4.76
C GLY A 242 22.02 -5.48 -4.05
N ASN A 243 23.20 -5.50 -4.65
CA ASN A 243 24.41 -5.98 -3.98
C ASN A 243 24.99 -4.90 -3.08
N PHE A 244 25.39 -5.28 -1.86
CA PHE A 244 26.09 -4.41 -0.93
C PHE A 244 27.47 -4.00 -1.51
N LEU A 245 27.81 -2.71 -1.38
CA LEU A 245 29.06 -2.13 -1.89
C LEU A 245 29.98 -1.65 -0.77
N ALA A 246 29.42 -0.93 0.20
CA ALA A 246 30.12 -0.36 1.33
C ALA A 246 29.11 0.12 2.38
N GLY A 247 29.57 0.34 3.60
CA GLY A 247 28.74 0.93 4.63
C GLY A 247 29.47 1.16 5.94
N ASP A 248 28.71 1.62 6.91
CA ASP A 248 29.16 1.84 8.28
C ASP A 248 28.07 1.40 9.27
N SER A 249 28.46 1.12 10.50
CA SER A 249 27.56 0.64 11.54
C SER A 249 27.94 1.22 12.89
N ILE A 250 26.95 1.71 13.64
CA ILE A 250 27.16 2.27 14.98
C ILE A 250 26.11 1.76 15.97
N PRO A 251 26.48 1.54 17.25
CA PRO A 251 25.51 1.27 18.29
C PRO A 251 24.69 2.53 18.58
N VAL A 252 23.38 2.39 18.77
CA VAL A 252 22.49 3.47 19.21
C VAL A 252 21.51 2.97 20.25
N THR A 253 20.87 3.87 21.00
CA THR A 253 19.74 3.54 21.87
C THR A 253 18.52 4.32 21.44
N VAL A 254 17.45 3.65 21.04
CA VAL A 254 16.16 4.31 20.81
C VAL A 254 15.42 4.38 22.15
N ARG A 255 15.03 5.60 22.55
CA ARG A 255 14.26 5.87 23.77
C ARG A 255 13.25 6.97 23.51
N ILE A 256 12.11 6.60 22.98
CA ILE A 256 11.02 7.51 22.67
C ILE A 256 10.26 7.81 23.97
N GLN A 257 10.14 9.10 24.27
CA GLN A 257 9.10 9.60 25.16
C GLN A 257 8.04 10.24 24.26
N PRO A 258 6.81 9.70 24.19
CA PRO A 258 5.79 10.20 23.29
C PRO A 258 5.52 11.70 23.53
N ARG A 259 5.70 12.50 22.47
CA ARG A 259 5.34 13.91 22.41
C ARG A 259 4.32 14.05 21.29
N ILE A 260 3.11 14.44 21.69
CA ILE A 260 1.96 14.56 20.82
C ILE A 260 1.44 15.97 20.98
N LYS A 261 1.45 16.73 19.89
CA LYS A 261 0.98 18.10 19.88
C LYS A 261 -0.19 18.23 18.90
N LEU A 262 -1.30 18.75 19.42
CA LEU A 262 -2.44 19.19 18.64
C LEU A 262 -2.16 20.59 18.09
N ASN A 263 -2.33 20.75 16.78
CA ASN A 263 -2.23 22.02 16.08
C ASN A 263 -3.59 22.40 15.47
N GLY A 264 -3.76 23.69 15.13
CA GLY A 264 -5.00 24.24 14.58
C GLY A 264 -5.86 24.97 15.62
N ILE A 265 -5.65 24.67 16.91
CA ILE A 265 -6.25 25.37 18.05
C ILE A 265 -5.20 25.64 19.13
N VAL A 266 -5.47 26.61 20.01
CA VAL A 266 -4.63 26.92 21.18
C VAL A 266 -5.47 27.06 22.46
N GLU A 267 -4.82 26.90 23.62
CA GLU A 267 -5.48 26.97 24.92
C GLU A 267 -6.23 28.30 25.11
N GLY A 268 -7.49 28.23 25.55
CA GLY A 268 -8.37 29.36 25.78
C GLY A 268 -8.92 30.04 24.52
N GLN A 269 -8.64 29.51 23.33
CA GLN A 269 -9.15 30.08 22.07
C GLN A 269 -10.68 29.99 22.01
N LEU A 270 -11.32 31.08 21.58
CA LEU A 270 -12.75 31.08 21.22
C LEU A 270 -12.91 30.77 19.73
N ILE A 271 -13.63 29.69 19.42
CA ILE A 271 -13.94 29.25 18.06
C ILE A 271 -15.33 29.75 17.68
N THR A 272 -15.37 30.62 16.66
CA THR A 272 -16.62 31.09 16.03
C THR A 272 -16.79 30.55 14.60
N ALA A 273 -15.80 29.82 14.09
CA ALA A 273 -15.81 29.26 12.74
C ALA A 273 -16.57 27.92 12.69
N HIS A 274 -17.27 27.66 11.59
CA HIS A 274 -18.03 26.43 11.37
C HIS A 274 -17.18 25.23 10.92
N SER A 275 -15.86 25.41 10.78
CA SER A 275 -14.92 24.38 10.35
C SER A 275 -13.53 24.73 10.86
N VAL A 276 -12.88 23.78 11.54
CA VAL A 276 -11.56 23.97 12.15
C VAL A 276 -10.66 22.81 11.73
N PRO A 277 -9.67 23.03 10.86
CA PRO A 277 -8.70 22.00 10.51
C PRO A 277 -7.74 21.78 11.69
N LEU A 278 -7.66 20.54 12.15
CA LEU A 278 -6.75 20.07 13.18
C LEU A 278 -5.65 19.23 12.54
N THR A 279 -4.40 19.43 12.97
CA THR A 279 -3.27 18.59 12.57
C THR A 279 -2.53 18.09 13.80
N THR A 280 -1.75 17.03 13.61
CA THR A 280 -0.96 16.42 14.68
C THR A 280 0.53 16.55 14.37
N GLU A 281 1.33 16.82 15.38
CA GLU A 281 2.79 16.71 15.34
C GLU A 281 3.25 15.65 16.35
N LEU A 282 4.04 14.67 15.87
CA LEU A 282 4.51 13.51 16.63
C LEU A 282 6.03 13.40 16.54
N ASN A 283 6.68 12.95 17.62
CA ASN A 283 8.10 12.56 17.58
C ASN A 283 8.33 11.07 17.30
N PHE A 284 7.27 10.32 16.97
CA PHE A 284 7.32 8.89 16.69
C PHE A 284 6.33 8.53 15.58
N SER A 285 6.57 7.40 14.91
CA SER A 285 5.69 6.90 13.87
C SER A 285 4.46 6.26 14.51
N ALA A 286 3.28 6.80 14.20
CA ALA A 286 1.99 6.24 14.59
C ALA A 286 1.34 5.56 13.39
N ALA A 287 0.62 4.46 13.63
CA ALA A 287 -0.19 3.78 12.64
C ALA A 287 -1.39 4.65 12.20
N TYR A 288 -2.01 5.35 13.15
CA TYR A 288 -3.08 6.32 12.93
C TYR A 288 -3.27 7.20 14.17
N VAL A 289 -4.05 8.27 14.03
CA VAL A 289 -4.47 9.12 15.15
C VAL A 289 -5.99 9.20 15.25
N LYS A 290 -6.49 9.54 16.45
CA LYS A 290 -7.88 9.92 16.70
C LYS A 290 -7.92 11.23 17.46
N TYR A 291 -8.93 12.05 17.19
CA TYR A 291 -9.19 13.29 17.89
C TYR A 291 -10.34 13.04 18.86
N GLU A 292 -10.09 13.22 20.15
CA GLU A 292 -11.10 13.08 21.21
C GLU A 292 -11.53 14.47 21.66
N MET A 293 -12.84 14.65 21.79
CA MET A 293 -13.50 15.91 22.10
C MET A 293 -14.52 15.67 23.21
N ILE A 294 -14.43 16.47 24.26
CA ILE A 294 -15.29 16.38 25.43
C ILE A 294 -15.83 17.77 25.73
N ASN A 295 -17.15 17.92 25.74
CA ASN A 295 -17.79 19.11 26.27
C ASN A 295 -18.06 18.88 27.77
N PRO A 296 -17.28 19.49 28.70
CA PRO A 296 -17.48 19.28 30.13
C PRO A 296 -18.76 19.92 30.67
N ASP A 297 -19.38 20.85 29.93
CA ASP A 297 -20.57 21.57 30.40
C ASP A 297 -21.83 20.71 30.27
N ASN A 298 -21.89 19.83 29.25
CA ASN A 298 -23.06 18.97 28.99
C ASN A 298 -22.73 17.46 28.94
N GLY A 299 -21.46 17.07 29.03
CA GLY A 299 -21.00 15.68 28.99
C GLY A 299 -20.96 15.04 27.60
N ALA A 300 -21.14 15.82 26.52
CA ALA A 300 -21.03 15.31 25.16
C ALA A 300 -19.60 14.80 24.90
N TYR A 301 -19.51 13.65 24.26
CA TYR A 301 -18.26 12.96 23.94
C TYR A 301 -18.24 12.57 22.48
N TYR A 302 -17.16 12.92 21.80
CA TYR A 302 -16.91 12.53 20.42
C TYR A 302 -15.47 12.03 20.26
N ILE A 303 -15.31 11.00 19.43
CA ILE A 303 -14.00 10.53 18.98
C ILE A 303 -14.04 10.36 17.46
N SER A 304 -13.04 10.89 16.78
CA SER A 304 -12.95 10.74 15.32
C SER A 304 -12.74 9.28 14.90
N PRO A 305 -13.04 8.93 13.63
CA PRO A 305 -12.51 7.72 13.00
C PRO A 305 -10.96 7.68 13.03
N GLU A 306 -10.35 6.57 12.62
CA GLU A 306 -8.90 6.53 12.38
C GLU A 306 -8.50 7.52 11.28
N VAL A 307 -7.58 8.42 11.59
CA VAL A 307 -7.08 9.47 10.69
C VAL A 307 -5.60 9.24 10.37
N ASP A 308 -5.24 9.54 9.13
CA ASP A 308 -3.85 9.65 8.67
C ASP A 308 -3.09 10.68 9.53
N PRO A 309 -2.01 10.29 10.23
CA PRO A 309 -1.25 11.21 11.09
C PRO A 309 -0.70 12.45 10.37
N GLU A 310 -0.51 12.40 9.04
CA GLU A 310 0.03 13.52 8.25
C GLU A 310 -1.06 14.36 7.54
N LYS A 311 -2.34 13.99 7.65
CA LYS A 311 -3.44 14.75 7.06
C LYS A 311 -4.28 15.46 8.11
N PRO A 312 -4.84 16.63 7.76
CA PRO A 312 -5.73 17.33 8.67
C PRO A 312 -7.03 16.54 8.88
N PHE A 313 -7.51 16.58 10.12
CA PHE A 313 -8.89 16.24 10.47
C PHE A 313 -9.68 17.54 10.64
N THR A 314 -10.86 17.64 10.03
CA THR A 314 -11.70 18.84 10.16
C THR A 314 -12.74 18.65 11.25
N MET A 315 -12.60 19.40 12.35
CA MET A 315 -13.64 19.54 13.36
C MET A 315 -14.75 20.46 12.81
N ILE A 316 -16.00 20.05 12.95
CA ILE A 316 -17.18 20.81 12.51
C ILE A 316 -18.05 21.07 13.75
N PRO A 317 -17.90 22.23 14.42
CA PRO A 317 -18.68 22.54 15.61
C PRO A 317 -20.16 22.76 15.30
N VAL A 318 -21.03 22.26 16.17
CA VAL A 318 -22.48 22.51 16.14
C VAL A 318 -22.91 23.40 17.32
N MET A 319 -24.11 23.95 17.28
CA MET A 319 -24.68 24.79 18.34
C MET A 319 -24.71 24.07 19.69
N GLU A 320 -24.91 22.75 19.70
CA GLU A 320 -24.85 21.93 20.91
C GLU A 320 -23.45 21.84 21.52
N ASP A 321 -22.41 22.19 20.76
CA ASP A 321 -21.03 22.27 21.25
C ASP A 321 -20.70 23.62 21.89
N ASN A 322 -21.56 24.64 21.76
CA ASN A 322 -21.31 25.97 22.35
C ASN A 322 -21.08 25.86 23.86
N GLY A 323 -20.07 26.58 24.35
CA GLY A 323 -19.54 26.45 25.70
C GLY A 323 -18.08 26.01 25.70
N ASN A 324 -17.66 25.30 26.73
CA ASN A 324 -16.31 24.77 26.86
C ASN A 324 -16.16 23.46 26.07
N MET A 325 -14.98 23.24 25.52
CA MET A 325 -14.61 22.00 24.85
C MET A 325 -13.14 21.67 25.14
N SER A 326 -12.86 20.44 25.54
CA SER A 326 -11.52 19.90 25.69
C SER A 326 -11.22 18.97 24.52
N VAL A 327 -10.15 19.26 23.77
CA VAL A 327 -9.75 18.47 22.59
C VAL A 327 -8.35 17.93 22.78
N ARG A 328 -8.12 16.65 22.46
CA ARG A 328 -6.76 16.08 22.40
C ARG A 328 -6.61 15.12 21.22
N VAL A 329 -5.36 14.83 20.88
CA VAL A 329 -5.00 13.76 19.96
C VAL A 329 -4.61 12.51 20.73
N ILE A 330 -5.06 11.36 20.25
CA ILE A 330 -4.62 10.04 20.67
C ILE A 330 -3.92 9.39 19.48
N ALA A 331 -2.62 9.12 19.60
CA ALA A 331 -1.85 8.42 18.59
C ALA A 331 -1.78 6.93 18.92
N TYR A 332 -1.87 6.06 17.92
CA TYR A 332 -1.83 4.61 18.09
C TYR A 332 -0.61 4.04 17.37
N ASP A 333 0.14 3.15 18.02
CA ASP A 333 1.21 2.40 17.35
C ASP A 333 0.65 1.24 16.50
N THR A 334 1.54 0.50 15.84
CA THR A 334 1.19 -0.66 15.02
C THR A 334 0.59 -1.80 15.84
N GLN A 335 0.83 -1.88 17.15
CA GLN A 335 0.20 -2.87 18.02
C GLN A 335 -1.18 -2.44 18.54
N GLY A 336 -1.59 -1.20 18.23
CA GLY A 336 -2.84 -0.61 18.67
C GLY A 336 -2.77 -0.04 20.09
N ASN A 337 -1.58 0.16 20.67
CA ASN A 337 -1.46 0.80 21.97
C ASN A 337 -1.68 2.33 21.82
N PRO A 338 -2.52 2.93 22.67
CA PRO A 338 -2.79 4.36 22.62
C PRO A 338 -1.75 5.19 23.40
N TYR A 339 -1.38 6.33 22.84
CA TYR A 339 -0.57 7.36 23.47
C TYR A 339 -1.34 8.68 23.44
N TYR A 340 -1.49 9.30 24.61
CA TYR A 340 -2.38 10.43 24.81
C TYR A 340 -1.62 11.75 24.77
N GLY A 341 -2.03 12.66 23.89
CA GLY A 341 -1.64 14.06 23.96
C GLY A 341 -2.31 14.78 25.13
N GLN A 342 -1.86 16.01 25.38
CA GLN A 342 -2.51 16.90 26.34
C GLN A 342 -3.82 17.43 25.78
N TYR A 343 -4.78 17.71 26.66
CA TYR A 343 -5.96 18.47 26.29
C TYR A 343 -5.59 19.92 25.98
N VAL A 344 -6.21 20.45 24.95
CA VAL A 344 -6.32 21.88 24.67
C VAL A 344 -7.77 22.27 24.95
N ASN A 345 -7.98 23.15 25.93
CA ASN A 345 -9.31 23.63 26.27
C ASN A 345 -9.61 24.88 25.46
N ILE A 346 -10.76 24.90 24.79
CA ILE A 346 -11.24 25.99 23.94
C ILE A 346 -12.67 26.33 24.31
N GLY A 347 -13.10 27.52 23.92
CA GLY A 347 -14.52 27.89 23.89
C GLY A 347 -15.06 27.71 22.47
N ILE A 348 -16.29 27.22 22.34
CA ILE A 348 -17.06 27.23 21.10
C ILE A 348 -18.19 28.25 21.25
N ASP A 349 -18.30 29.15 20.29
CA ASP A 349 -19.37 30.15 20.18
C ASP A 349 -19.71 30.34 18.70
N VAL A 350 -20.31 29.29 18.11
CA VAL A 350 -20.78 29.37 16.73
C VAL A 350 -22.19 29.95 16.70
N ASP A 351 -22.43 30.82 15.73
CA ASP A 351 -23.76 31.32 15.44
C ASP A 351 -24.61 30.23 14.78
N ARG A 352 -25.92 30.26 15.05
CA ARG A 352 -26.89 29.41 14.38
C ARG A 352 -26.98 29.81 12.90
N TYR A 353 -26.88 28.86 12.00
CA TYR A 353 -27.22 29.07 10.59
C TYR A 353 -28.26 28.06 10.09
N LEU A 354 -29.09 28.52 9.16
CA LEU A 354 -30.02 27.69 8.41
C LEU A 354 -30.12 28.23 6.99
N TYR A 355 -29.78 27.41 6.00
CA TYR A 355 -30.01 27.74 4.61
C TYR A 355 -30.48 26.53 3.81
N LEU A 356 -31.14 26.81 2.68
CA LEU A 356 -31.56 25.79 1.75
C LEU A 356 -30.42 25.43 0.79
N GLY A 357 -29.89 24.22 0.93
CA GLY A 357 -28.95 23.61 -0.01
C GLY A 357 -29.65 22.80 -1.11
N GLY A 358 -28.87 22.44 -2.13
CA GLY A 358 -29.33 21.60 -3.24
C GLY A 358 -29.91 22.35 -4.44
N VAL A 359 -30.19 23.64 -4.27
CA VAL A 359 -30.55 24.58 -5.35
C VAL A 359 -29.76 25.88 -5.23
N LYS A 360 -29.64 26.63 -6.33
CA LYS A 360 -28.93 27.92 -6.38
C LYS A 360 -29.84 29.04 -6.86
N GLN A 361 -29.54 30.27 -6.44
CA GLN A 361 -30.28 31.46 -6.88
C GLN A 361 -30.29 31.57 -8.42
N GLY A 362 -31.48 31.74 -9.00
CA GLY A 362 -31.72 31.82 -10.43
C GLY A 362 -31.62 30.50 -11.20
N GLN A 363 -31.42 29.36 -10.53
CA GLN A 363 -31.29 28.07 -11.18
C GLN A 363 -32.54 27.73 -12.00
N ALA A 364 -32.35 27.36 -13.27
CA ALA A 364 -33.40 26.74 -14.07
C ALA A 364 -33.58 25.29 -13.62
N ILE A 365 -34.81 24.92 -13.26
CA ILE A 365 -35.17 23.56 -12.84
C ILE A 365 -36.09 22.96 -13.90
N ASP A 366 -35.55 21.96 -14.59
CA ASP A 366 -36.26 21.14 -15.57
C ASP A 366 -36.23 19.66 -15.13
N GLY A 367 -36.08 19.36 -13.84
CA GLY A 367 -35.90 17.99 -13.37
C GLY A 367 -35.99 17.86 -11.87
N SER A 368 -35.75 16.65 -11.35
CA SER A 368 -35.66 16.44 -9.91
C SER A 368 -34.49 17.21 -9.31
N VAL A 369 -34.71 17.87 -8.17
CA VAL A 369 -33.67 18.47 -7.33
C VAL A 369 -33.83 17.99 -5.90
N THR A 370 -32.72 17.77 -5.20
CA THR A 370 -32.74 17.38 -3.79
C THR A 370 -32.53 18.62 -2.94
N LEU A 371 -33.59 19.05 -2.26
CA LEU A 371 -33.60 20.13 -1.28
C LEU A 371 -33.01 19.62 0.03
N LEU A 372 -32.07 20.34 0.61
CA LEU A 372 -31.37 19.94 1.82
C LEU A 372 -31.34 21.08 2.83
N ALA A 373 -31.80 20.83 4.05
CA ALA A 373 -31.68 21.80 5.13
C ALA A 373 -30.24 21.79 5.64
N GLN A 374 -29.48 22.83 5.35
CA GLN A 374 -28.11 22.98 5.86
C GLN A 374 -28.15 23.77 7.15
N ARG A 375 -27.74 23.14 8.25
CA ARG A 375 -27.83 23.69 9.61
C ARG A 375 -26.71 23.15 10.50
N ASN A 376 -26.44 23.84 11.60
CA ASN A 376 -25.51 23.43 12.66
C ASN A 376 -26.18 23.20 14.02
N PHE A 377 -27.48 22.89 14.07
CA PHE A 377 -28.20 22.68 15.34
C PHE A 377 -29.27 21.62 15.19
N ASN A 378 -29.58 20.87 16.23
CA ASN A 378 -30.54 19.77 16.20
C ASN A 378 -31.98 20.25 16.03
N VAL A 379 -32.76 19.45 15.29
CA VAL A 379 -34.17 19.73 14.96
C VAL A 379 -35.00 18.48 15.12
N THR A 380 -36.29 18.66 15.41
CA THR A 380 -37.29 17.58 15.45
C THR A 380 -38.07 17.48 14.15
N ASP A 381 -38.17 18.59 13.41
CA ASP A 381 -38.96 18.71 12.20
C ASP A 381 -38.27 19.61 11.17
N THR A 382 -38.38 19.23 9.91
CA THR A 382 -37.93 19.97 8.72
C THR A 382 -39.09 20.03 7.73
N GLU A 383 -39.42 21.23 7.29
CA GLU A 383 -40.51 21.52 6.35
C GLU A 383 -39.98 22.32 5.16
N TYR A 384 -40.16 21.81 3.95
CA TYR A 384 -39.74 22.47 2.71
C TYR A 384 -40.92 23.19 2.09
N TYR A 385 -40.73 24.45 1.73
CA TYR A 385 -41.77 25.31 1.19
C TYR A 385 -41.43 25.84 -0.19
N LEU A 386 -42.50 26.06 -0.95
CA LEU A 386 -42.51 26.70 -2.25
C LEU A 386 -43.42 27.92 -2.19
N VAL A 387 -42.97 29.06 -2.72
CA VAL A 387 -43.81 30.25 -2.93
C VAL A 387 -43.82 30.61 -4.40
N ASP A 388 -45.02 30.67 -4.97
CA ASP A 388 -45.21 31.15 -6.32
C ASP A 388 -45.09 32.67 -6.36
N ARG A 389 -44.14 33.21 -7.13
CA ARG A 389 -43.89 34.67 -7.14
C ARG A 389 -44.95 35.47 -7.90
N ALA A 390 -45.72 34.83 -8.77
CA ALA A 390 -46.77 35.51 -9.54
C ALA A 390 -48.04 35.69 -8.70
N THR A 391 -48.38 34.71 -7.88
CA THR A 391 -49.60 34.68 -7.07
C THR A 391 -49.36 34.99 -5.59
N GLY A 392 -48.13 34.81 -5.11
CA GLY A 392 -47.78 34.87 -3.69
C GLY A 392 -48.21 33.63 -2.89
N ASN A 393 -48.76 32.60 -3.54
CA ASN A 393 -49.26 31.41 -2.85
C ASN A 393 -48.10 30.58 -2.27
N GLU A 394 -48.25 30.14 -1.02
CA GLU A 394 -47.26 29.34 -0.30
C GLU A 394 -47.76 27.90 -0.14
N THR A 395 -46.93 26.93 -0.52
CA THR A 395 -47.23 25.50 -0.50
C THR A 395 -46.17 24.76 0.31
N LEU A 396 -46.60 23.91 1.24
CA LEU A 396 -45.72 22.93 1.90
C LEU A 396 -45.45 21.79 0.92
N LEU A 397 -44.19 21.63 0.52
CA LEU A 397 -43.77 20.55 -0.37
C LEU A 397 -43.58 19.23 0.37
N HIS A 398 -42.95 19.28 1.54
CA HIS A 398 -42.61 18.08 2.31
C HIS A 398 -42.35 18.39 3.78
N LYS A 399 -42.68 17.44 4.65
CA LYS A 399 -42.36 17.47 6.08
C LYS A 399 -41.75 16.14 6.51
N ALA A 400 -40.63 16.19 7.20
CA ALA A 400 -39.95 15.04 7.79
C ALA A 400 -39.27 15.43 9.11
N ALA A 401 -38.87 14.45 9.93
CA ALA A 401 -38.15 14.74 11.16
C ALA A 401 -36.76 15.34 10.89
N TYR A 402 -36.04 14.78 9.92
CA TYR A 402 -34.75 15.25 9.43
C TYR A 402 -34.49 14.70 8.02
N GLY A 403 -33.49 15.23 7.34
CA GLY A 403 -33.02 14.72 6.04
C GLY A 403 -33.17 15.72 4.91
N SER A 404 -33.13 15.19 3.68
CA SER A 404 -33.35 15.92 2.45
C SER A 404 -34.69 15.52 1.81
N TYR A 405 -35.17 16.33 0.89
CA TYR A 405 -36.36 16.06 0.10
C TYR A 405 -36.06 16.20 -1.39
N THR A 406 -36.31 15.15 -2.17
CA THR A 406 -36.21 15.24 -3.63
C THR A 406 -37.53 15.73 -4.21
N TRP A 407 -37.54 17.00 -4.61
CA TRP A 407 -38.66 17.63 -5.30
C TRP A 407 -38.54 17.42 -6.82
N PHE A 408 -39.63 17.00 -7.46
CA PHE A 408 -39.72 16.88 -8.92
C PHE A 408 -40.87 17.74 -9.43
N PRO A 409 -40.63 19.04 -9.70
CA PRO A 409 -41.70 19.98 -10.02
C PRO A 409 -42.42 19.66 -11.33
N GLY A 410 -43.75 19.70 -11.30
CA GLY A 410 -44.63 19.53 -12.45
C GLY A 410 -44.94 20.83 -13.21
N PRO A 411 -45.77 20.76 -14.27
CA PRO A 411 -46.28 21.92 -15.00
C PRO A 411 -47.01 22.96 -14.12
N GLU A 412 -47.68 22.51 -13.06
CA GLU A 412 -48.33 23.36 -12.06
C GLU A 412 -47.34 24.24 -11.30
N ASP A 413 -46.09 23.81 -11.18
CA ASP A 413 -45.01 24.56 -10.53
C ASP A 413 -44.27 25.50 -11.49
N ALA A 414 -44.68 25.61 -12.75
CA ALA A 414 -43.98 26.41 -13.77
C ALA A 414 -43.79 27.89 -13.37
N GLY A 415 -42.69 28.48 -13.83
CA GLY A 415 -42.37 29.89 -13.61
C GLY A 415 -41.42 30.13 -12.44
N SER A 416 -41.39 31.37 -11.97
CA SER A 416 -40.46 31.80 -10.93
C SER A 416 -40.99 31.45 -9.55
N LYS A 417 -40.19 30.70 -8.79
CA LYS A 417 -40.54 30.13 -7.50
C LYS A 417 -39.49 30.49 -6.46
N ASP A 418 -39.93 30.88 -5.26
CA ASP A 418 -39.04 31.01 -4.11
C ASP A 418 -39.13 29.73 -3.27
N LEU A 419 -38.01 29.05 -3.07
CA LEU A 419 -37.90 27.89 -2.20
C LEU A 419 -37.26 28.27 -0.88
N TYR A 420 -37.73 27.70 0.22
CA TYR A 420 -37.08 27.88 1.52
C TYR A 420 -37.41 26.72 2.46
N VAL A 421 -36.71 26.63 3.59
CA VAL A 421 -36.94 25.59 4.59
C VAL A 421 -37.31 26.22 5.94
N LYS A 422 -38.29 25.64 6.61
CA LYS A 422 -38.57 25.87 8.03
C LYS A 422 -38.10 24.64 8.81
N VAL A 423 -37.45 24.85 9.94
CA VAL A 423 -37.09 23.75 10.85
C VAL A 423 -37.52 24.09 12.26
N THR A 424 -37.92 23.09 13.04
CA THR A 424 -38.26 23.27 14.45
C THR A 424 -37.16 22.64 15.28
N ASP A 425 -36.50 23.45 16.12
CA ASP A 425 -35.45 22.96 17.01
C ASP A 425 -36.02 22.11 18.16
N THR A 426 -35.14 21.49 18.95
CA THR A 426 -35.52 20.64 20.07
C THR A 426 -36.23 21.38 21.22
N ALA A 427 -36.20 22.72 21.24
CA ALA A 427 -36.96 23.56 22.16
C ALA A 427 -38.34 23.95 21.62
N GLY A 428 -38.70 23.52 20.41
CA GLY A 428 -39.96 23.84 19.74
C GLY A 428 -39.95 25.20 19.03
N ILE A 429 -38.79 25.84 18.85
CA ILE A 429 -38.67 27.13 18.17
C ILE A 429 -38.49 26.88 16.67
N THR A 430 -39.33 27.52 15.85
CA THR A 430 -39.24 27.45 14.40
C THR A 430 -38.26 28.49 13.85
N HIS A 431 -37.33 28.03 13.01
CA HIS A 431 -36.36 28.83 12.27
C HIS A 431 -36.66 28.74 10.77
N VAL A 432 -36.49 29.85 10.04
CA VAL A 432 -36.81 29.94 8.61
C VAL A 432 -35.57 30.39 7.85
N SER A 433 -35.22 29.68 6.78
CA SER A 433 -34.10 30.07 5.92
C SER A 433 -34.43 31.29 5.05
N ASP A 434 -33.40 31.91 4.51
CA ASP A 434 -33.56 32.78 3.33
C ASP A 434 -34.18 32.00 2.17
N ARG A 435 -34.84 32.75 1.27
CA ARG A 435 -35.46 32.22 0.06
C ARG A 435 -34.45 32.10 -1.06
N VAL A 436 -34.46 30.96 -1.74
CA VAL A 436 -33.72 30.72 -2.98
C VAL A 436 -34.70 30.77 -4.15
N THR A 437 -34.55 31.76 -5.02
CA THR A 437 -35.39 31.88 -6.21
C THR A 437 -34.88 30.94 -7.30
N VAL A 438 -35.78 30.17 -7.89
CA VAL A 438 -35.52 29.25 -9.00
C VAL A 438 -36.55 29.47 -10.11
N ASN A 439 -36.21 29.06 -11.33
CA ASN A 439 -37.11 29.13 -12.48
C ASN A 439 -37.47 27.73 -12.93
N VAL A 440 -38.68 27.29 -12.61
CA VAL A 440 -39.19 25.97 -12.98
C VAL A 440 -39.70 26.02 -14.41
N THR A 441 -39.20 25.13 -15.27
CA THR A 441 -39.64 25.10 -16.67
C THR A 441 -41.06 24.52 -16.80
N GLY A 442 -41.43 23.59 -15.93
CA GLY A 442 -42.78 23.01 -15.89
C GLY A 442 -43.07 22.05 -17.05
N ASN A 443 -42.04 21.43 -17.62
CA ASN A 443 -42.24 20.41 -18.63
C ASN A 443 -42.75 19.12 -17.97
N PRO A 444 -43.81 18.48 -18.51
CA PRO A 444 -44.16 17.12 -18.13
C PRO A 444 -42.98 16.18 -18.41
N LYS A 445 -42.55 15.43 -17.41
CA LYS A 445 -41.42 14.51 -17.49
C LYS A 445 -41.78 13.14 -16.94
N LEU A 446 -41.22 12.16 -17.61
CA LEU A 446 -41.33 10.75 -17.30
C LEU A 446 -39.91 10.21 -17.32
N LEU A 447 -39.48 9.55 -16.25
CA LEU A 447 -38.17 8.91 -16.15
C LEU A 447 -38.39 7.44 -15.86
N LEU A 448 -37.58 6.59 -16.50
CA LEU A 448 -37.60 5.16 -16.21
C LEU A 448 -36.68 4.88 -15.01
N GLN A 449 -37.09 3.98 -14.13
CA GLN A 449 -36.19 3.43 -13.11
C GLN A 449 -36.32 1.91 -13.00
N GLY A 450 -35.39 1.32 -12.26
CA GLY A 450 -35.24 -0.13 -12.11
C GLY A 450 -34.24 -0.75 -13.08
N ILE A 451 -33.84 -0.07 -14.16
CA ILE A 451 -32.82 -0.54 -15.09
C ILE A 451 -31.92 0.60 -15.55
N GLY A 452 -30.62 0.34 -15.65
CA GLY A 452 -29.62 1.33 -16.05
C GLY A 452 -29.00 1.06 -17.43
N PRO A 453 -28.43 2.10 -18.08
CA PRO A 453 -27.75 1.94 -19.37
C PRO A 453 -26.57 0.97 -19.29
N GLY A 454 -26.49 0.04 -20.24
CA GLY A 454 -25.42 -0.96 -20.31
C GLY A 454 -25.53 -2.10 -19.29
N GLN A 455 -26.61 -2.15 -18.49
CA GLN A 455 -26.87 -3.27 -17.60
C GLN A 455 -27.07 -4.57 -18.39
N VAL A 456 -26.57 -5.69 -17.86
CA VAL A 456 -26.88 -7.01 -18.39
C VAL A 456 -27.82 -7.74 -17.46
N LEU A 457 -29.06 -7.93 -17.92
CA LEU A 457 -30.11 -8.64 -17.21
C LEU A 457 -29.93 -10.14 -17.34
N THR A 458 -29.92 -10.79 -16.19
CA THR A 458 -29.74 -12.24 -16.04
C THR A 458 -30.81 -12.86 -15.14
N GLU A 459 -31.55 -12.02 -14.41
CA GLU A 459 -32.66 -12.38 -13.55
C GLU A 459 -33.79 -11.36 -13.76
N ALA A 460 -34.97 -11.66 -13.22
CA ALA A 460 -36.12 -10.78 -13.34
C ALA A 460 -35.85 -9.42 -12.66
N ILE A 461 -36.27 -8.33 -13.29
CA ILE A 461 -36.16 -6.98 -12.73
C ILE A 461 -37.49 -6.25 -12.76
N SER A 462 -37.77 -5.52 -11.68
CA SER A 462 -38.94 -4.66 -11.59
C SER A 462 -38.59 -3.27 -12.13
N LEU A 463 -39.37 -2.80 -13.09
CA LEU A 463 -39.35 -1.44 -13.58
C LEU A 463 -40.45 -0.64 -12.91
N ASN A 464 -40.14 0.61 -12.65
CA ASN A 464 -41.10 1.62 -12.23
C ASN A 464 -40.80 2.92 -12.98
N ILE A 465 -41.58 3.95 -12.70
CA ILE A 465 -41.35 5.28 -13.26
C ILE A 465 -41.21 6.30 -12.14
N LYS A 466 -40.50 7.38 -12.46
CA LYS A 466 -40.56 8.63 -11.71
C LYS A 466 -41.10 9.71 -12.65
N THR A 467 -42.19 10.36 -12.27
CA THR A 467 -42.84 11.40 -13.08
C THR A 467 -43.25 12.58 -12.20
N ASN A 468 -43.37 13.76 -12.82
CA ASN A 468 -43.82 15.00 -12.18
C ASN A 468 -45.25 15.39 -12.61
N VAL A 469 -46.00 14.47 -13.22
CA VAL A 469 -47.39 14.67 -13.63
C VAL A 469 -48.21 13.43 -13.31
N ASP A 470 -49.49 13.62 -13.05
CA ASP A 470 -50.45 12.53 -12.97
C ASP A 470 -50.76 12.04 -14.40
N LEU A 471 -50.36 10.80 -14.71
CA LEU A 471 -50.55 10.21 -16.03
C LEU A 471 -51.95 9.63 -16.19
N ASP A 472 -52.58 9.91 -17.34
CA ASP A 472 -53.85 9.30 -17.74
C ASP A 472 -53.67 7.80 -18.05
N THR A 473 -52.55 7.48 -18.71
CA THR A 473 -52.15 6.12 -19.07
C THR A 473 -50.64 5.99 -19.01
N ILE A 474 -50.16 4.76 -18.83
CA ILE A 474 -48.74 4.41 -18.88
C ILE A 474 -48.60 3.10 -19.62
N ARG A 475 -47.53 2.97 -20.39
CA ARG A 475 -47.11 1.70 -20.98
C ARG A 475 -45.60 1.58 -21.00
N TYR A 476 -45.10 0.39 -20.74
CA TYR A 476 -43.69 0.05 -20.86
C TYR A 476 -43.48 -0.67 -22.19
N ILE A 477 -42.62 -0.12 -23.03
CA ILE A 477 -42.32 -0.64 -24.36
C ILE A 477 -40.92 -1.21 -24.31
N LEU A 478 -40.84 -2.51 -24.55
CA LEU A 478 -39.61 -3.27 -24.68
C LEU A 478 -39.35 -3.47 -26.18
N THR A 479 -38.16 -3.12 -26.65
CA THR A 479 -37.80 -3.19 -28.07
C THR A 479 -36.56 -4.04 -28.25
N ASN A 480 -36.65 -5.08 -29.08
CA ASN A 480 -35.47 -5.86 -29.46
C ASN A 480 -34.61 -5.00 -30.40
N ALA A 481 -33.40 -4.64 -29.96
CA ALA A 481 -32.58 -3.67 -30.67
C ALA A 481 -32.00 -4.23 -31.99
N ARG A 482 -32.05 -5.55 -32.22
CA ARG A 482 -31.60 -6.17 -33.48
C ARG A 482 -32.69 -6.13 -34.55
N THR A 483 -33.93 -6.42 -34.17
CA THR A 483 -35.06 -6.58 -35.12
C THR A 483 -35.95 -5.34 -35.20
N GLY A 484 -35.89 -4.46 -34.19
CA GLY A 484 -36.82 -3.33 -34.02
C GLY A 484 -38.21 -3.77 -33.55
N TRP A 485 -38.40 -5.04 -33.20
CA TRP A 485 -39.68 -5.55 -32.72
C TRP A 485 -40.00 -4.98 -31.33
N GLU A 486 -41.16 -4.33 -31.19
CA GLU A 486 -41.63 -3.72 -29.94
C GLU A 486 -42.74 -4.56 -29.29
N ILE A 487 -42.70 -4.67 -27.96
CA ILE A 487 -43.69 -5.34 -27.12
C ILE A 487 -44.12 -4.38 -26.01
N VAL A 488 -45.43 -4.26 -25.77
CA VAL A 488 -45.93 -3.60 -24.56
C VAL A 488 -45.95 -4.61 -23.42
N ILE A 489 -45.04 -4.47 -22.46
CA ILE A 489 -44.86 -5.46 -21.38
C ILE A 489 -45.73 -5.16 -20.15
N SER A 490 -46.25 -3.96 -20.03
CA SER A 490 -47.19 -3.57 -18.97
C SER A 490 -47.88 -2.26 -19.31
N GLU A 491 -49.13 -2.10 -18.89
CA GLU A 491 -49.88 -0.84 -18.89
C GLU A 491 -50.23 -0.38 -17.46
N LYS A 492 -49.53 -0.93 -16.47
CA LYS A 492 -49.65 -0.59 -15.04
C LYS A 492 -48.50 0.34 -14.63
N SER A 493 -48.54 0.86 -13.40
CA SER A 493 -47.51 1.72 -12.82
C SER A 493 -46.14 1.05 -12.63
N THR A 494 -46.07 -0.27 -12.78
CA THR A 494 -44.84 -1.06 -12.74
C THR A 494 -44.85 -2.07 -13.87
N ALA A 495 -43.66 -2.51 -14.28
CA ALA A 495 -43.47 -3.63 -15.19
C ALA A 495 -42.42 -4.59 -14.62
N VAL A 496 -42.40 -5.82 -15.11
CA VAL A 496 -41.32 -6.76 -14.82
C VAL A 496 -40.78 -7.26 -16.15
N ILE A 497 -39.47 -7.23 -16.31
CA ILE A 497 -38.79 -7.95 -17.39
C ILE A 497 -38.31 -9.26 -16.79
N ILE A 498 -38.74 -10.38 -17.35
CA ILE A 498 -38.28 -11.72 -16.99
C ILE A 498 -37.48 -12.23 -18.20
N PRO A 499 -36.15 -12.35 -18.11
CA PRO A 499 -35.34 -12.95 -19.16
C PRO A 499 -35.78 -14.39 -19.47
N GLU A 500 -36.09 -14.69 -20.74
CA GLU A 500 -36.43 -16.04 -21.22
C GLU A 500 -35.43 -16.53 -22.30
N GLU A 501 -35.29 -17.85 -22.44
CA GLU A 501 -34.43 -18.44 -23.47
C GLU A 501 -34.86 -17.96 -24.87
N GLY A 502 -33.92 -17.37 -25.62
CA GLY A 502 -34.17 -16.74 -26.91
C GLY A 502 -34.21 -15.21 -26.88
N ASP A 503 -34.28 -14.60 -25.69
CA ASP A 503 -34.18 -13.15 -25.52
C ASP A 503 -32.75 -12.60 -25.59
N ASP A 504 -31.72 -13.45 -25.72
CA ASP A 504 -30.33 -13.01 -25.63
C ASP A 504 -29.95 -11.92 -26.64
N GLY A 505 -29.37 -10.85 -26.14
CA GLY A 505 -28.87 -9.75 -26.95
C GLY A 505 -29.31 -8.37 -26.48
N PRO A 506 -29.12 -7.35 -27.33
CA PRO A 506 -29.38 -5.97 -26.97
C PRO A 506 -30.88 -5.66 -27.03
N TRP A 507 -31.36 -4.98 -26.00
CA TRP A 507 -32.72 -4.49 -25.86
C TRP A 507 -32.72 -3.01 -25.51
N THR A 508 -33.82 -2.35 -25.82
CA THR A 508 -34.13 -1.05 -25.24
C THR A 508 -35.46 -1.10 -24.53
N VAL A 509 -35.59 -0.31 -23.48
CA VAL A 509 -36.87 -0.14 -22.80
C VAL A 509 -37.13 1.34 -22.56
N ARG A 510 -38.39 1.73 -22.76
CA ARG A 510 -38.88 3.07 -22.45
C ARG A 510 -40.29 2.99 -21.87
N ALA A 511 -40.60 3.91 -20.99
CA ALA A 511 -41.97 4.18 -20.58
C ALA A 511 -42.58 5.26 -21.48
N GLN A 512 -43.86 5.11 -21.79
CA GLN A 512 -44.64 6.11 -22.51
C GLN A 512 -45.94 6.37 -21.75
N GLY A 513 -46.19 7.62 -21.39
CA GLY A 513 -47.40 8.04 -20.71
C GLY A 513 -48.24 8.99 -21.56
N SER A 514 -49.50 9.16 -21.19
CA SER A 514 -50.37 10.24 -21.66
C SER A 514 -50.61 11.25 -20.55
N TYR A 515 -50.50 12.54 -20.88
CA TYR A 515 -50.84 13.64 -19.99
C TYR A 515 -51.50 14.75 -20.80
N GLY A 516 -52.74 15.10 -20.45
CA GLY A 516 -53.49 16.18 -21.13
C GLY A 516 -53.70 15.90 -22.62
N GLY A 517 -53.91 14.63 -22.98
CA GLY A 517 -54.06 14.17 -24.36
C GLY A 517 -52.76 14.17 -25.19
N LYS A 518 -51.60 14.49 -24.59
CA LYS A 518 -50.29 14.45 -25.24
C LYS A 518 -49.48 13.26 -24.73
N THR A 519 -48.75 12.63 -25.65
CA THR A 519 -47.80 11.58 -25.29
C THR A 519 -46.52 12.19 -24.72
N ILE A 520 -46.06 11.66 -23.59
CA ILE A 520 -44.73 11.91 -23.03
C ILE A 520 -43.96 10.59 -22.94
N LYS A 521 -42.64 10.65 -23.10
CA LYS A 521 -41.77 9.47 -23.13
C LYS A 521 -40.65 9.64 -22.12
N SER A 522 -40.26 8.54 -21.49
CA SER A 522 -38.97 8.48 -20.82
C SER A 522 -37.83 8.47 -21.83
N GLU A 523 -36.62 8.57 -21.31
CA GLU A 523 -35.44 8.10 -22.01
C GLU A 523 -35.61 6.65 -22.48
N GLU A 524 -34.88 6.31 -23.53
CA GLU A 524 -34.77 4.94 -23.99
C GLU A 524 -33.50 4.33 -23.38
N VAL A 525 -33.68 3.44 -22.41
CA VAL A 525 -32.57 2.79 -21.70
C VAL A 525 -32.13 1.56 -22.50
N ARG A 526 -30.85 1.53 -22.87
CA ARG A 526 -30.24 0.41 -23.58
C ARG A 526 -29.63 -0.58 -22.60
N PHE A 527 -29.90 -1.85 -22.75
CA PHE A 527 -29.38 -2.92 -21.91
C PHE A 527 -29.25 -4.21 -22.73
N SER A 528 -28.73 -5.28 -22.13
CA SER A 528 -28.69 -6.59 -22.77
C SER A 528 -29.33 -7.66 -21.90
N ILE A 529 -29.93 -8.68 -22.51
CA ILE A 529 -30.37 -9.89 -21.81
C ILE A 529 -29.33 -10.99 -22.07
N TYR A 530 -29.00 -11.73 -21.02
CA TYR A 530 -28.18 -12.93 -21.07
C TYR A 530 -28.79 -14.02 -20.18
N THR A 531 -29.18 -15.13 -20.79
CA THR A 531 -29.85 -16.29 -20.14
C THR A 531 -28.97 -17.53 -20.07
N GLY A 532 -27.75 -17.43 -20.60
CA GLY A 532 -26.75 -18.50 -20.51
C GLY A 532 -26.21 -18.71 -19.10
N PRO A 533 -25.31 -19.69 -18.93
CA PRO A 533 -24.69 -19.96 -17.65
C PRO A 533 -23.82 -18.78 -17.19
N LEU A 534 -23.95 -18.39 -15.93
CA LEU A 534 -23.11 -17.38 -15.31
C LEU A 534 -22.04 -18.01 -14.44
N TYR A 535 -20.87 -17.37 -14.43
CA TYR A 535 -19.77 -17.74 -13.58
C TYR A 535 -19.50 -16.64 -12.55
N SER A 536 -19.32 -17.05 -11.30
CA SER A 536 -18.90 -16.18 -10.22
C SER A 536 -17.39 -16.29 -9.97
N ALA A 537 -16.89 -15.39 -9.12
CA ALA A 537 -15.51 -15.44 -8.65
C ALA A 537 -15.17 -16.83 -8.09
N LYS A 538 -13.94 -17.29 -8.36
CA LYS A 538 -13.44 -18.60 -7.94
C LYS A 538 -12.19 -18.43 -7.07
N PRO A 539 -11.91 -19.39 -6.17
CA PRO A 539 -10.65 -19.41 -5.44
C PRO A 539 -9.48 -19.70 -6.38
N VAL A 540 -8.36 -19.02 -6.18
CA VAL A 540 -7.10 -19.32 -6.89
C VAL A 540 -6.36 -20.52 -6.29
N ILE A 541 -6.53 -20.72 -4.99
CA ILE A 541 -5.97 -21.81 -4.18
C ILE A 541 -6.80 -21.95 -2.89
N GLU A 542 -6.59 -23.03 -2.14
CA GLU A 542 -7.19 -23.17 -0.81
C GLU A 542 -6.77 -22.01 0.12
N LYS A 543 -7.72 -21.53 0.92
CA LYS A 543 -7.56 -20.31 1.74
C LYS A 543 -6.35 -20.37 2.68
N ASP A 544 -6.10 -21.52 3.28
CA ASP A 544 -5.01 -21.80 4.21
C ASP A 544 -3.62 -21.78 3.54
N LYS A 545 -3.55 -22.02 2.23
CA LYS A 545 -2.29 -21.96 1.45
C LYS A 545 -2.04 -20.62 0.78
N TYR A 546 -3.04 -19.73 0.76
CA TYR A 546 -2.97 -18.49 0.00
C TYR A 546 -1.88 -17.55 0.55
N GLN A 547 -1.79 -17.42 1.88
CA GLN A 547 -0.78 -16.58 2.52
C GLN A 547 0.63 -17.01 2.13
N ASP A 548 0.96 -18.30 2.22
CA ASP A 548 2.28 -18.83 1.86
C ASP A 548 2.64 -18.53 0.39
N LEU A 549 1.66 -18.70 -0.53
CA LEU A 549 1.84 -18.40 -1.94
C LEU A 549 2.23 -16.94 -2.15
N VAL A 550 1.48 -16.00 -1.58
CA VAL A 550 1.73 -14.57 -1.80
C VAL A 550 2.93 -14.08 -1.00
N SER A 551 3.22 -14.64 0.17
CA SER A 551 4.42 -14.35 0.95
C SER A 551 5.69 -14.72 0.18
N GLY A 552 5.72 -15.88 -0.51
CA GLY A 552 6.84 -16.26 -1.36
C GLY A 552 7.11 -15.25 -2.48
N LEU A 553 6.05 -14.83 -3.19
CA LEU A 553 6.13 -13.82 -4.26
C LEU A 553 6.57 -12.44 -3.74
N ALA A 554 6.04 -12.06 -2.57
CA ALA A 554 6.31 -10.78 -1.92
C ALA A 554 7.76 -10.66 -1.46
N VAL A 555 8.32 -11.72 -0.84
CA VAL A 555 9.72 -11.75 -0.39
C VAL A 555 10.69 -11.69 -1.59
N GLU A 556 10.40 -12.39 -2.68
CA GLU A 556 11.20 -12.29 -3.91
C GLU A 556 11.15 -10.88 -4.51
N THR A 557 9.96 -10.26 -4.50
CA THR A 557 9.77 -8.88 -4.98
C THR A 557 10.51 -7.87 -4.10
N ARG A 558 10.44 -8.01 -2.77
CA ARG A 558 11.16 -7.16 -1.81
C ARG A 558 12.66 -7.19 -2.06
N LYS A 559 13.25 -8.37 -2.27
CA LYS A 559 14.69 -8.54 -2.53
C LYS A 559 15.16 -7.75 -3.75
N THR A 560 14.33 -7.65 -4.78
CA THR A 560 14.70 -7.00 -6.06
C THR A 560 14.29 -5.54 -6.16
N THR A 561 13.34 -5.08 -5.33
CA THR A 561 12.76 -3.73 -5.46
C THR A 561 12.78 -2.89 -4.20
N GLY A 562 12.96 -3.50 -3.03
CA GLY A 562 12.82 -2.82 -1.74
C GLY A 562 11.37 -2.59 -1.29
N MET A 563 10.37 -2.98 -2.09
CA MET A 563 8.96 -2.86 -1.69
C MET A 563 8.61 -3.84 -0.57
N SER A 564 7.99 -3.35 0.49
CA SER A 564 7.52 -4.13 1.65
C SER A 564 6.74 -5.37 1.19
N ALA A 565 7.23 -6.54 1.59
CA ALA A 565 6.55 -7.80 1.39
C ALA A 565 5.27 -7.86 2.24
N ALA A 566 5.32 -7.32 3.47
CA ALA A 566 4.14 -7.27 4.35
C ALA A 566 2.97 -6.53 3.70
N LEU A 567 3.25 -5.36 3.10
CA LEU A 567 2.26 -4.54 2.42
C LEU A 567 1.68 -5.24 1.20
N GLN A 568 2.54 -5.85 0.37
CA GLN A 568 2.09 -6.59 -0.82
C GLN A 568 1.18 -7.77 -0.46
N VAL A 569 1.52 -8.54 0.57
CA VAL A 569 0.69 -9.65 1.07
C VAL A 569 -0.64 -9.13 1.60
N ALA A 570 -0.62 -8.04 2.37
CA ALA A 570 -1.84 -7.44 2.91
C ALA A 570 -2.78 -6.94 1.80
N GLN A 571 -2.25 -6.31 0.74
CA GLN A 571 -3.03 -5.93 -0.43
C GLN A 571 -3.63 -7.17 -1.11
N ALA A 572 -2.84 -8.18 -1.42
CA ALA A 572 -3.33 -9.39 -2.08
C ALA A 572 -4.46 -10.07 -1.29
N ILE A 573 -4.31 -10.16 0.04
CA ILE A 573 -5.34 -10.67 0.96
C ILE A 573 -6.61 -9.82 0.90
N LEU A 574 -6.48 -8.49 0.98
CA LEU A 574 -7.61 -7.56 1.01
C LEU A 574 -8.39 -7.57 -0.32
N GLU A 575 -7.67 -7.49 -1.45
CA GLU A 575 -8.27 -7.35 -2.78
C GLU A 575 -9.04 -8.61 -3.23
N THR A 576 -8.61 -9.79 -2.79
CA THR A 576 -9.20 -11.07 -3.21
C THR A 576 -9.95 -11.80 -2.11
N GLY A 577 -9.99 -11.25 -0.89
CA GLY A 577 -10.54 -11.94 0.27
C GLY A 577 -9.86 -13.28 0.50
N TRP A 578 -8.54 -13.30 0.67
CA TRP A 578 -7.71 -14.51 0.82
C TRP A 578 -7.65 -15.40 -0.42
N GLY A 579 -7.61 -14.81 -1.61
CA GLY A 579 -7.57 -15.53 -2.87
C GLY A 579 -8.88 -16.22 -3.24
N GLN A 580 -9.95 -15.99 -2.47
CA GLN A 580 -11.23 -16.70 -2.64
C GLN A 580 -12.16 -16.02 -3.64
N SER A 581 -11.92 -14.75 -3.94
CA SER A 581 -12.74 -13.92 -4.82
C SER A 581 -11.92 -13.37 -5.98
N VAL A 582 -11.29 -14.24 -6.76
CA VAL A 582 -10.58 -13.82 -7.99
C VAL A 582 -11.58 -13.67 -9.14
N PRO A 583 -11.54 -12.57 -9.91
CA PRO A 583 -12.45 -12.36 -11.04
C PRO A 583 -12.43 -13.50 -12.03
N VAL A 584 -13.61 -13.91 -12.48
CA VAL A 584 -13.83 -14.87 -13.56
C VAL A 584 -14.70 -14.19 -14.57
N ASP A 585 -14.46 -14.48 -15.85
CA ASP A 585 -15.33 -13.99 -16.90
C ASP A 585 -16.75 -14.51 -16.67
N LYS A 586 -17.67 -13.56 -16.53
CA LYS A 586 -19.06 -13.78 -16.20
C LYS A 586 -19.76 -14.73 -17.19
N TYR A 587 -19.34 -14.76 -18.46
CA TYR A 587 -20.06 -15.43 -19.54
C TYR A 587 -19.41 -16.74 -20.00
N ASP A 588 -18.07 -16.82 -20.02
CA ASP A 588 -17.37 -18.02 -20.50
C ASP A 588 -16.61 -18.79 -19.41
N GLY A 589 -16.55 -18.26 -18.19
CA GLY A 589 -15.92 -18.91 -17.05
C GLY A 589 -14.39 -18.85 -17.07
N LYS A 590 -13.78 -18.06 -17.96
CA LYS A 590 -12.34 -17.84 -18.04
C LYS A 590 -11.83 -17.25 -16.73
N PHE A 591 -10.91 -17.97 -16.10
CA PHE A 591 -10.26 -17.53 -14.87
C PHE A 591 -9.21 -16.44 -15.15
N SER A 592 -9.24 -15.33 -14.41
CA SER A 592 -8.36 -14.18 -14.66
C SER A 592 -6.98 -14.27 -14.03
N TYR A 593 -6.83 -15.00 -12.93
CA TYR A 593 -5.65 -14.94 -12.05
C TYR A 593 -5.33 -13.53 -11.49
N ASN A 594 -6.26 -12.58 -11.55
CA ASN A 594 -6.07 -11.20 -11.12
C ASN A 594 -6.14 -11.07 -9.59
N LEU A 595 -4.99 -10.91 -8.94
CA LEU A 595 -4.86 -10.87 -7.48
C LEU A 595 -5.10 -9.49 -6.86
N PHE A 596 -5.34 -8.45 -7.68
CA PHE A 596 -5.37 -7.05 -7.21
C PHE A 596 -6.53 -6.25 -7.83
N GLY A 597 -7.51 -6.92 -8.44
CA GLY A 597 -8.69 -6.26 -9.03
C GLY A 597 -8.36 -5.23 -10.11
N ILE A 598 -7.22 -5.35 -10.81
CA ILE A 598 -6.76 -4.34 -11.77
C ILE A 598 -7.66 -4.36 -13.01
N LYS A 599 -8.27 -3.21 -13.33
CA LYS A 599 -9.12 -3.04 -14.52
C LYS A 599 -8.28 -2.92 -15.81
N GLY A 600 -8.90 -3.27 -16.95
CA GLY A 600 -8.31 -3.18 -18.28
C GLY A 600 -7.86 -4.52 -18.86
N GLU A 601 -6.87 -4.48 -19.76
CA GLU A 601 -6.37 -5.65 -20.49
C GLU A 601 -5.00 -6.09 -19.95
N GLY A 602 -4.87 -7.39 -19.65
CA GLY A 602 -3.63 -8.03 -19.19
C GLY A 602 -2.99 -8.90 -20.28
N THR A 603 -1.98 -9.68 -19.90
CA THR A 603 -1.22 -10.58 -20.80
C THR A 603 -2.08 -11.69 -21.44
N LYS A 604 -3.24 -12.00 -20.85
CA LYS A 604 -4.24 -12.94 -21.38
C LYS A 604 -5.55 -12.23 -21.75
N GLY A 605 -5.49 -10.94 -22.08
CA GLY A 605 -6.65 -10.12 -22.39
C GLY A 605 -7.40 -9.70 -21.13
N SER A 606 -8.73 -9.70 -21.20
CA SER A 606 -9.61 -9.30 -20.09
C SER A 606 -10.57 -10.41 -19.68
N VAL A 607 -11.22 -10.23 -18.52
CA VAL A 607 -12.45 -10.91 -18.13
C VAL A 607 -13.51 -9.87 -17.82
N THR A 608 -14.74 -10.14 -18.21
CA THR A 608 -15.88 -9.29 -17.88
C THR A 608 -16.46 -9.67 -16.51
N SER A 609 -16.57 -8.70 -15.59
CA SER A 609 -17.20 -8.88 -14.27
C SER A 609 -17.98 -7.63 -13.85
N ASN A 610 -18.93 -7.77 -12.91
CA ASN A 610 -19.82 -6.68 -12.52
C ASN A 610 -19.11 -5.60 -11.67
N THR A 611 -19.42 -4.32 -11.92
CA THR A 611 -19.16 -3.15 -11.06
C THR A 611 -20.47 -2.39 -10.79
N TRP A 612 -20.51 -1.58 -9.74
CA TRP A 612 -21.68 -0.76 -9.40
C TRP A 612 -21.64 0.61 -10.10
N GLU A 613 -22.81 1.09 -10.55
CA GLU A 613 -23.03 2.43 -11.10
C GLU A 613 -24.36 2.99 -10.58
N GLU A 614 -24.56 4.31 -10.65
CA GLU A 614 -25.82 4.98 -10.29
C GLU A 614 -26.43 5.69 -11.51
N TYR A 615 -27.73 5.47 -11.77
CA TYR A 615 -28.48 6.12 -12.85
C TYR A 615 -29.87 6.50 -12.36
N ASN A 616 -30.25 7.77 -12.58
CA ASN A 616 -31.50 8.35 -12.06
C ASN A 616 -31.73 8.13 -10.55
N GLY A 617 -30.64 8.09 -9.76
CA GLY A 617 -30.67 7.88 -8.32
C GLY A 617 -30.87 6.43 -7.87
N VAL A 618 -30.71 5.46 -8.78
CA VAL A 618 -30.77 4.02 -8.48
C VAL A 618 -29.45 3.37 -8.81
N ALA A 619 -28.89 2.59 -7.87
CA ALA A 619 -27.68 1.81 -8.10
C ALA A 619 -28.00 0.54 -8.90
N PHE A 620 -27.19 0.24 -9.91
CA PHE A 620 -27.29 -0.95 -10.75
C PHE A 620 -25.89 -1.51 -11.05
N ARG A 621 -25.84 -2.73 -11.59
CA ARG A 621 -24.59 -3.40 -11.95
C ARG A 621 -24.36 -3.32 -13.46
N ILE A 622 -23.17 -2.92 -13.86
CA ILE A 622 -22.71 -3.02 -15.25
C ILE A 622 -21.51 -3.95 -15.34
N ASP A 623 -21.29 -4.44 -16.54
CA ASP A 623 -20.08 -5.16 -16.89
C ASP A 623 -18.88 -4.21 -16.94
N ALA A 624 -17.76 -4.64 -16.39
CA ALA A 624 -16.47 -3.98 -16.47
C ALA A 624 -15.37 -4.99 -16.79
N GLU A 625 -14.35 -4.52 -17.50
CA GLU A 625 -13.21 -5.34 -17.92
C GLU A 625 -12.10 -5.32 -16.86
N PHE A 626 -11.75 -6.51 -16.39
CA PHE A 626 -10.62 -6.75 -15.49
C PHE A 626 -9.51 -7.49 -16.22
N ARG A 627 -8.26 -7.16 -15.90
CA ARG A 627 -7.10 -7.79 -16.54
C ARG A 627 -7.11 -9.29 -16.28
N ALA A 628 -6.80 -10.07 -17.31
CA ALA A 628 -6.60 -11.50 -17.23
C ALA A 628 -5.15 -11.86 -17.52
N TYR A 629 -4.64 -12.87 -16.81
CA TYR A 629 -3.26 -13.31 -16.87
C TYR A 629 -3.18 -14.82 -17.12
N ASN A 630 -2.00 -15.31 -17.50
CA ASN A 630 -1.77 -16.74 -17.67
C ASN A 630 -1.57 -17.46 -16.33
N ASN A 631 -1.12 -16.74 -15.30
CA ASN A 631 -0.86 -17.26 -13.96
C ASN A 631 -0.77 -16.10 -12.94
N VAL A 632 -0.70 -16.46 -11.66
CA VAL A 632 -0.59 -15.49 -10.55
C VAL A 632 0.68 -14.63 -10.58
N LYS A 633 1.80 -15.14 -11.12
CA LYS A 633 3.08 -14.40 -11.18
C LYS A 633 2.98 -13.21 -12.13
N GLU A 634 2.28 -13.36 -13.25
CA GLU A 634 2.01 -12.26 -14.18
C GLU A 634 1.14 -11.18 -13.54
N SER A 635 0.10 -11.55 -12.78
CA SER A 635 -0.71 -10.58 -12.03
C SER A 635 0.12 -9.84 -10.98
N TRP A 636 1.00 -10.56 -10.27
CA TRP A 636 1.91 -9.98 -9.29
C TRP A 636 2.90 -8.99 -9.91
N GLN A 637 3.51 -9.36 -11.02
CA GLN A 637 4.43 -8.53 -11.77
C GLN A 637 3.73 -7.26 -12.30
N ASP A 638 2.52 -7.37 -12.83
CA ASP A 638 1.76 -6.23 -13.34
C ASP A 638 1.34 -5.25 -12.23
N HIS A 639 0.98 -5.76 -11.05
CA HIS A 639 0.74 -4.92 -9.87
C HIS A 639 2.01 -4.17 -9.43
N LYS A 640 3.16 -4.84 -9.44
CA LYS A 640 4.45 -4.22 -9.15
C LYS A 640 4.78 -3.11 -10.15
N ASP A 641 4.61 -3.38 -11.43
CA ASP A 641 4.86 -2.40 -12.50
C ASP A 641 3.91 -1.20 -12.41
N LEU A 642 2.66 -1.42 -12.00
CA LEU A 642 1.72 -0.35 -11.71
C LEU A 642 2.27 0.62 -10.65
N LEU A 643 2.79 0.09 -9.52
CA LEU A 643 3.28 0.91 -8.41
C LEU A 643 4.67 1.53 -8.68
N LEU A 644 5.53 0.82 -9.41
CA LEU A 644 6.91 1.27 -9.63
C LEU A 644 7.07 2.17 -10.85
N LEU A 645 6.21 2.05 -11.88
CA LEU A 645 6.37 2.76 -13.15
C LEU A 645 5.41 3.92 -13.36
N ARG A 646 4.25 3.96 -12.67
CA ARG A 646 3.31 5.08 -12.83
C ARG A 646 3.74 6.28 -11.98
N ASP A 647 3.68 7.46 -12.59
CA ASP A 647 4.10 8.73 -11.96
C ASP A 647 3.31 9.06 -10.69
N ARG A 648 2.01 8.74 -10.66
CA ARG A 648 1.15 8.98 -9.49
C ARG A 648 1.64 8.28 -8.20
N TYR A 649 2.44 7.23 -8.32
CA TYR A 649 3.01 6.47 -7.19
C TYR A 649 4.47 6.86 -6.90
N ALA A 650 4.97 7.97 -7.46
CA ALA A 650 6.29 8.50 -7.10
C ALA A 650 6.44 8.73 -5.58
N PRO A 651 5.46 9.35 -4.88
CA PRO A 651 5.53 9.49 -3.44
C PRO A 651 5.61 8.15 -2.69
N PHE A 652 4.87 7.13 -3.17
CA PHE A 652 4.89 5.80 -2.57
C PHE A 652 6.28 5.14 -2.64
N ARG A 653 7.03 5.35 -3.72
CA ARG A 653 8.38 4.76 -3.87
C ARG A 653 9.38 5.26 -2.82
N GLU A 654 9.18 6.46 -2.28
CA GLU A 654 10.02 7.04 -1.21
C GLU A 654 9.80 6.35 0.14
N VAL A 655 8.68 5.65 0.32
CA VAL A 655 8.29 5.01 1.59
C VAL A 655 7.94 3.53 1.44
N MET A 656 8.10 2.94 0.25
CA MET A 656 7.62 1.59 -0.06
C MET A 656 8.28 0.48 0.78
N TYR A 657 9.42 0.75 1.41
CA TYR A 657 10.10 -0.17 2.34
C TYR A 657 9.39 -0.28 3.69
N ASP A 658 8.55 0.71 4.05
CA ASP A 658 7.81 0.78 5.30
C ASP A 658 6.34 0.45 5.01
N SER A 659 5.85 -0.64 5.60
CA SER A 659 4.50 -1.13 5.35
C SER A 659 3.40 -0.19 5.86
N THR A 660 3.66 0.57 6.92
CA THR A 660 2.69 1.50 7.53
C THR A 660 2.63 2.81 6.76
N LYS A 661 3.78 3.42 6.48
CA LYS A 661 3.85 4.63 5.63
C LYS A 661 3.39 4.33 4.21
N GLY A 662 3.80 3.18 3.66
CA GLY A 662 3.39 2.71 2.34
C GLY A 662 1.87 2.54 2.22
N ALA A 663 1.19 2.02 3.24
CA ALA A 663 -0.27 1.89 3.23
C ALA A 663 -0.98 3.25 3.15
N TRP A 664 -0.53 4.25 3.93
CA TRP A 664 -1.06 5.61 3.84
C TRP A 664 -0.73 6.29 2.53
N GLU A 665 0.50 6.14 2.03
CA GLU A 665 0.91 6.76 0.78
C GLU A 665 0.17 6.18 -0.43
N LEU A 666 -0.10 4.86 -0.46
CA LEU A 666 -1.00 4.26 -1.46
C LEU A 666 -2.38 4.91 -1.46
N LYS A 667 -2.95 5.18 -0.27
CA LYS A 667 -4.24 5.87 -0.15
C LYS A 667 -4.15 7.30 -0.68
N ARG A 668 -3.10 8.05 -0.34
CA ARG A 668 -2.87 9.42 -0.81
C ARG A 668 -2.64 9.49 -2.32
N CYS A 669 -1.94 8.52 -2.89
CA CYS A 669 -1.78 8.35 -4.34
C CYS A 669 -3.10 7.95 -5.03
N GLY A 670 -4.16 7.61 -4.29
CA GLY A 670 -5.50 7.29 -4.77
C GLY A 670 -5.72 5.83 -5.17
N TYR A 671 -4.96 4.87 -4.62
CA TYR A 671 -5.08 3.46 -4.96
C TYR A 671 -6.51 2.94 -4.75
N ALA A 672 -7.15 3.38 -3.66
CA ALA A 672 -8.53 3.05 -3.32
C ALA A 672 -9.35 4.29 -2.94
N THR A 673 -10.67 4.28 -3.21
CA THR A 673 -11.60 5.32 -2.77
C THR A 673 -12.04 5.16 -1.31
N ASP A 674 -11.96 3.94 -0.76
CA ASP A 674 -12.26 3.62 0.64
C ASP A 674 -11.38 4.41 1.63
N SER A 675 -11.98 5.24 2.48
CA SER A 675 -11.27 6.08 3.45
C SER A 675 -10.44 5.27 4.47
N LEU A 676 -10.83 4.03 4.75
CA LEU A 676 -10.16 3.16 5.73
C LEU A 676 -9.18 2.17 5.09
N TYR A 677 -8.85 2.33 3.79
CA TYR A 677 -7.99 1.38 3.06
C TYR A 677 -6.65 1.14 3.76
N ALA A 678 -5.92 2.21 4.11
CA ALA A 678 -4.62 2.11 4.78
C ALA A 678 -4.72 1.38 6.12
N VAL A 679 -5.73 1.72 6.93
CA VAL A 679 -5.99 1.10 8.23
C VAL A 679 -6.34 -0.38 8.10
N LYS A 680 -7.10 -0.78 7.07
CA LYS A 680 -7.39 -2.18 6.78
C LYS A 680 -6.11 -2.96 6.45
N LEU A 681 -5.21 -2.40 5.66
CA LEU A 681 -3.92 -3.02 5.35
C LEU A 681 -3.05 -3.18 6.60
N ILE A 682 -2.89 -2.12 7.39
CA ILE A 682 -2.14 -2.13 8.65
C ILE A 682 -2.71 -3.21 9.59
N ASN A 683 -4.04 -3.27 9.75
CA ASN A 683 -4.69 -4.29 10.57
C ASN A 683 -4.43 -5.72 10.08
N ILE A 684 -4.38 -5.96 8.76
CA ILE A 684 -4.01 -7.27 8.20
C ILE A 684 -2.54 -7.57 8.53
N ILE A 685 -1.63 -6.62 8.33
CA ILE A 685 -0.20 -6.78 8.64
C ILE A 685 -0.01 -7.20 10.09
N ASN A 686 -0.64 -6.50 11.03
CA ASN A 686 -0.46 -6.76 12.45
C ASN A 686 -1.12 -8.06 12.88
N ARG A 687 -2.34 -8.34 12.40
CA ARG A 687 -3.09 -9.55 12.78
C ARG A 687 -2.36 -10.84 12.40
N TYR A 688 -1.61 -10.83 11.30
CA TYR A 688 -0.93 -12.02 10.77
C TYR A 688 0.59 -11.97 10.89
N GLY A 689 1.13 -11.02 11.67
CA GLY A 689 2.58 -10.91 11.88
C GLY A 689 3.39 -10.66 10.60
N LEU A 690 2.77 -10.06 9.57
CA LEU A 690 3.38 -9.99 8.23
C LEU A 690 4.61 -9.10 8.19
N LYS A 691 4.83 -8.23 9.20
CA LYS A 691 6.01 -7.37 9.30
C LYS A 691 7.31 -8.19 9.31
N GLU A 692 7.30 -9.43 9.79
CA GLU A 692 8.47 -10.33 9.73
C GLU A 692 8.94 -10.59 8.28
N LEU A 693 8.05 -10.51 7.30
CA LEU A 693 8.39 -10.62 5.88
C LEU A 693 9.22 -9.44 5.36
N ASP A 694 9.30 -8.33 6.11
CA ASP A 694 10.12 -7.15 5.79
C ASP A 694 11.47 -7.17 6.51
N GLU A 695 11.73 -8.17 7.37
CA GLU A 695 12.97 -8.26 8.12
C GLU A 695 14.18 -8.46 7.19
N VAL A 696 15.22 -7.67 7.41
CA VAL A 696 16.49 -7.69 6.68
C VAL A 696 17.66 -7.88 7.64
N THR A 697 18.72 -8.47 7.11
CA THR A 697 20.08 -8.36 7.66
C THR A 697 20.90 -7.51 6.71
N ILE A 698 22.05 -7.04 7.17
CA ILE A 698 23.06 -6.47 6.28
C ILE A 698 23.93 -7.55 5.68
#